data_AF-A0A813DC41-F1
#
_entry.id   AF-A0A813DC41-F1
#
_cell.length_a   1.000
_cell.length_b   1.000
_cell.length_c   1.000
_cell.angle_alpha   90.00
_cell.angle_beta   90.00
_cell.angle_gamma   90.00
#
_symmetry.space_group_name_H-M   'P 1'
#
loop_
_entity.id
_entity.type
_entity.pdbx_description
1 polymer ?
#
loop_
_entity_poly.entity_id
_entity_poly.type
_entity_poly.pdbx_seq_one_letter_code
_entity_poly.pdbx_strand_id
1 'polypeptide(L)'
;MLLERKKAELATKAAAEEAAKAEVEAAAQAKAEAEAAVQVEATDVEVAAAGAEAPTPTPPADVEASPLPTPEEPPPFVQVQLEDLPQHVEKLEDAVFNLLVEEWRSLQGDFVHSLQQLFGWHRSHLVDFRSGLYGIKQRFVEFLQRTDNRQSLVDNFVQRFNAFTEEYPDMRKQDATKNELHQRSDELHERLRKEVENRQSEALVQLEAIKGSRWVESQTEVLAAQVQHAVQLEVRRYHSACQLLEDFYYSSMQLGLPEAREAPPRVDAFAEDEPPPEDPKAKKAPPPKPKKGAAEEPVVPEVSPEEKASFRLCNLPPADVAVVVGHWEFPFLKDLFVQAKKAVWKLQDFAPPKIDLPVKEDPAEKVDPKAKGKAKAKPKAKGKDKDVEVAPAPLMPLPPLFVDLQQAIVHERATFVHRLSMIHGWSERRLLEVASSSKSTFEHLQDWVALRRRKELDASAGLVDIIKEHIESEDFIKTKLNFQNGHLHRRPNVLLRAPIPEAIPPPVEGISPFRWTIDQLDGLLEVMGNAAAALSPSRRMLPTHVALSILQQLTSATESDRKPVKVPAVWRSCGINKLRSLVSLFEHPPSTGSVDIVEFLLHIGLLHSPLGWPSINALLEVRKALEAQAPRGCAWPDFYVTADQLAQTTLFADPTGLEESFAKKFKPVTWLHFRLFSFLFW
;
A
#
# COMPACT_ATOMS: atom_id res chain seq x y z
N MET A 1 11.13 -12.44 -33.19
CA MET A 1 12.19 -12.30 -32.16
C MET A 1 11.67 -11.87 -30.78
N LEU A 2 11.10 -10.66 -30.57
CA LEU A 2 10.63 -10.25 -29.23
C LEU A 2 9.47 -11.11 -28.67
N LEU A 3 8.53 -11.51 -29.53
CA LEU A 3 7.43 -12.40 -29.16
C LEU A 3 7.89 -13.82 -28.80
N GLU A 4 8.93 -14.32 -29.46
CA GLU A 4 9.52 -15.64 -29.16
C GLU A 4 10.35 -15.61 -27.88
N ARG A 5 11.07 -14.51 -27.63
CA ARG A 5 11.80 -14.30 -26.37
C ARG A 5 10.86 -14.23 -25.18
N LYS A 6 9.69 -13.58 -25.35
CA LYS A 6 8.65 -13.51 -24.32
C LYS A 6 7.95 -14.86 -24.09
N LYS A 7 7.77 -15.68 -25.15
CA LYS A 7 7.29 -17.06 -25.02
C LYS A 7 8.31 -17.95 -24.30
N ALA A 8 9.60 -17.79 -24.58
CA ALA A 8 10.67 -18.52 -23.90
C ALA A 8 10.75 -18.14 -22.41
N GLU A 9 10.63 -16.85 -22.05
CA GLU A 9 10.59 -16.41 -20.65
C GLU A 9 9.35 -16.91 -19.89
N LEU A 10 8.21 -17.03 -20.55
CA LEU A 10 7.00 -17.59 -19.92
C LEU A 10 7.13 -19.11 -19.75
N ALA A 11 7.74 -19.81 -20.71
CA ALA A 11 8.01 -21.24 -20.61
C ALA A 11 9.02 -21.57 -19.49
N THR A 12 10.07 -20.76 -19.33
CA THR A 12 11.04 -20.95 -18.23
C THR A 12 10.44 -20.65 -16.86
N LYS A 13 9.55 -19.66 -16.76
CA LYS A 13 8.80 -19.41 -15.52
C LYS A 13 7.82 -20.52 -15.17
N ALA A 14 7.13 -21.09 -16.16
CA ALA A 14 6.23 -22.22 -15.94
C ALA A 14 7.01 -23.47 -15.48
N ALA A 15 8.16 -23.77 -16.09
CA ALA A 15 9.00 -24.88 -15.69
C ALA A 15 9.59 -24.71 -14.27
N ALA A 16 9.95 -23.48 -13.88
CA ALA A 16 10.41 -23.19 -12.53
C ALA A 16 9.31 -23.34 -11.47
N GLU A 17 8.06 -22.98 -11.81
CA GLU A 17 6.91 -23.15 -10.91
C GLU A 17 6.54 -24.63 -10.76
N GLU A 18 6.65 -25.42 -11.83
CA GLU A 18 6.42 -26.87 -11.80
C GLU A 18 7.50 -27.59 -10.99
N ALA A 19 8.77 -27.20 -11.13
CA ALA A 19 9.87 -27.73 -10.32
C ALA A 19 9.69 -27.39 -8.82
N ALA A 20 9.26 -26.18 -8.49
CA ALA A 20 8.99 -25.79 -7.11
C ALA A 20 7.80 -26.56 -6.50
N LYS A 21 6.75 -26.85 -7.30
CA LYS A 21 5.64 -27.71 -6.86
C LYS A 21 6.09 -29.15 -6.62
N ALA A 22 6.93 -29.70 -7.50
CA ALA A 22 7.49 -31.04 -7.33
C ALA A 22 8.38 -31.14 -6.07
N GLU A 23 9.14 -30.09 -5.73
CA GLU A 23 9.96 -30.05 -4.52
C GLU A 23 9.11 -30.02 -3.24
N VAL A 24 8.00 -29.26 -3.25
CA VAL A 24 7.06 -29.22 -2.12
C VAL A 24 6.33 -30.55 -1.96
N GLU A 25 5.97 -31.22 -3.06
CA GLU A 25 5.32 -32.52 -3.05
C GLU A 25 6.26 -33.65 -2.60
N ALA A 26 7.54 -33.60 -3.02
CA ALA A 26 8.58 -34.51 -2.53
C ALA A 26 8.88 -34.30 -1.04
N ALA A 27 8.89 -33.06 -0.55
CA ALA A 27 9.04 -32.77 0.87
C ALA A 27 7.83 -33.25 1.70
N ALA A 28 6.62 -33.19 1.14
CA ALA A 28 5.42 -33.73 1.77
C ALA A 28 5.41 -35.26 1.81
N GLN A 29 5.87 -35.93 0.75
CA GLN A 29 6.04 -37.39 0.73
C GLN A 29 7.13 -37.86 1.71
N ALA A 30 8.28 -37.17 1.77
CA ALA A 30 9.34 -37.50 2.73
C ALA A 30 8.87 -37.33 4.19
N LYS A 31 8.02 -36.34 4.46
CA LYS A 31 7.40 -36.15 5.78
C LYS A 31 6.38 -37.25 6.10
N ALA A 32 5.59 -37.68 5.12
CA ALA A 32 4.65 -38.80 5.29
C ALA A 32 5.35 -40.14 5.50
N GLU A 33 6.48 -40.40 4.81
CA GLU A 33 7.31 -41.59 5.03
C GLU A 33 7.99 -41.58 6.40
N ALA A 34 8.43 -40.41 6.89
CA ALA A 34 8.98 -40.28 8.24
C ALA A 34 7.93 -40.49 9.34
N GLU A 35 6.69 -40.02 9.14
CA GLU A 35 5.59 -40.27 10.08
C GLU A 35 5.11 -41.73 10.05
N ALA A 36 5.19 -42.41 8.90
CA ALA A 36 4.90 -43.84 8.78
C ALA A 36 5.99 -44.73 9.45
N ALA A 37 7.27 -44.35 9.36
CA ALA A 37 8.36 -45.08 10.02
C ALA A 37 8.27 -45.04 11.55
N VAL A 38 7.78 -43.93 12.11
CA VAL A 38 7.56 -43.77 13.57
C VAL A 38 6.38 -44.62 14.08
N GLN A 39 5.41 -44.95 13.22
CA GLN A 39 4.30 -45.84 13.59
C GLN A 39 4.66 -47.33 13.56
N VAL A 40 5.69 -47.74 12.80
CA VAL A 40 6.15 -49.15 12.74
C VAL A 40 7.03 -49.52 13.94
N GLU A 41 7.78 -48.57 14.53
CA GLU A 41 8.58 -48.82 15.74
C GLU A 41 7.75 -48.89 17.04
N ALA A 42 6.49 -48.42 17.02
CA ALA A 42 5.62 -48.44 18.20
C ALA A 42 4.82 -49.75 18.37
N THR A 43 4.89 -50.69 17.43
CA THR A 43 4.09 -51.94 17.45
C THR A 43 4.88 -53.22 17.73
N ASP A 44 6.17 -53.16 18.04
CA ASP A 44 7.01 -54.34 18.35
C ASP A 44 7.56 -54.33 19.79
N VAL A 45 6.71 -54.13 20.80
CA VAL A 45 6.99 -54.55 22.19
C VAL A 45 5.70 -54.98 22.89
N GLU A 46 5.06 -56.03 22.41
CA GLU A 46 4.21 -56.88 23.26
C GLU A 46 4.14 -58.28 22.63
N VAL A 47 4.20 -59.31 23.49
CA VAL A 47 4.18 -60.76 23.21
C VAL A 47 5.55 -61.43 23.02
N ALA A 48 6.13 -61.95 24.12
CA ALA A 48 6.68 -63.31 24.18
C ALA A 48 7.27 -63.63 25.58
N ALA A 49 6.47 -64.26 26.44
CA ALA A 49 6.99 -65.01 27.60
C ALA A 49 6.25 -66.34 27.73
N ALA A 50 6.86 -67.43 27.23
CA ALA A 50 6.59 -68.80 27.65
C ALA A 50 7.63 -69.79 27.09
N GLY A 51 8.30 -70.55 27.97
CA GLY A 51 8.60 -71.98 27.72
C GLY A 51 10.06 -72.48 27.70
N ALA A 52 10.38 -73.31 28.70
CA ALA A 52 11.34 -74.45 28.73
C ALA A 52 12.86 -74.16 28.75
N GLU A 53 13.75 -74.88 29.44
CA GLU A 53 13.75 -76.05 30.35
C GLU A 53 15.14 -76.11 31.05
N ALA A 54 15.24 -76.77 32.21
CA ALA A 54 16.45 -76.92 33.06
C ALA A 54 17.48 -77.95 32.49
N PRO A 55 18.72 -78.14 33.04
CA PRO A 55 18.91 -78.75 34.36
C PRO A 55 20.11 -78.25 35.22
N THR A 56 20.10 -78.72 36.46
CA THR A 56 20.95 -78.45 37.64
C THR A 56 22.41 -78.97 37.56
N PRO A 57 23.28 -78.56 38.50
CA PRO A 57 23.55 -79.46 39.64
C PRO A 57 23.63 -78.76 41.01
N THR A 58 23.24 -79.54 42.03
CA THR A 58 23.30 -79.30 43.48
C THR A 58 24.71 -79.12 44.05
N PRO A 59 24.90 -78.31 45.13
CA PRO A 59 26.03 -78.44 46.05
C PRO A 59 25.66 -79.31 47.29
N PRO A 60 26.63 -79.93 47.98
CA PRO A 60 26.40 -80.62 49.24
C PRO A 60 26.53 -79.70 50.46
N ALA A 61 26.09 -80.24 51.58
CA ALA A 61 25.72 -79.62 52.84
C ALA A 61 26.86 -79.25 53.81
N ASP A 62 26.43 -78.59 54.89
CA ASP A 62 26.97 -78.50 56.25
C ASP A 62 28.20 -77.63 56.53
N VAL A 63 28.00 -76.54 57.29
CA VAL A 63 28.60 -76.34 58.64
C VAL A 63 27.73 -75.38 59.49
N GLU A 64 27.28 -75.88 60.65
CA GLU A 64 26.70 -75.15 61.79
C GLU A 64 27.66 -74.13 62.44
N ALA A 65 27.20 -72.90 62.73
CA ALA A 65 27.68 -72.11 63.89
C ALA A 65 26.80 -70.86 64.18
N SER A 66 25.99 -70.95 65.23
CA SER A 66 25.51 -69.94 66.21
C SER A 66 24.93 -68.57 65.78
N PRO A 67 23.85 -68.08 66.45
CA PRO A 67 23.12 -66.88 66.05
C PRO A 67 23.80 -65.59 66.53
N LEU A 68 23.98 -64.63 65.62
CA LEU A 68 24.15 -63.21 65.94
C LEU A 68 22.82 -62.47 65.66
N PRO A 69 22.52 -61.39 66.41
CA PRO A 69 21.23 -60.71 66.34
C PRO A 69 21.02 -60.02 64.99
N THR A 70 19.85 -60.24 64.41
CA THR A 70 19.35 -59.58 63.20
C THR A 70 19.26 -58.06 63.41
N PRO A 71 19.75 -57.21 62.49
CA PRO A 71 19.38 -55.80 62.46
C PRO A 71 17.89 -55.68 62.10
N GLU A 72 17.12 -54.90 62.86
CA GLU A 72 15.74 -54.53 62.49
C GLU A 72 15.72 -53.93 61.08
N GLU A 73 14.88 -54.48 60.19
CA GLU A 73 14.58 -53.88 58.89
C GLU A 73 13.93 -52.51 59.11
N PRO A 74 14.34 -51.46 58.37
CA PRO A 74 13.67 -50.17 58.45
C PRO A 74 12.20 -50.33 58.02
N PRO A 75 11.25 -49.64 58.68
CA PRO A 75 9.83 -49.80 58.41
C PRO A 75 9.51 -49.50 56.93
N PRO A 76 8.54 -50.21 56.33
CA PRO A 76 8.16 -50.03 54.94
C PRO A 76 7.71 -48.59 54.68
N PHE A 77 8.25 -47.99 53.62
CA PHE A 77 7.86 -46.65 53.17
C PHE A 77 6.39 -46.63 52.77
N VAL A 78 5.59 -45.80 53.45
CA VAL A 78 4.17 -45.58 53.13
C VAL A 78 4.09 -44.37 52.20
N GLN A 79 3.67 -44.58 50.96
CA GLN A 79 3.43 -43.50 50.02
C GLN A 79 2.07 -42.85 50.32
N VAL A 80 2.04 -41.53 50.47
CA VAL A 80 0.80 -40.75 50.59
C VAL A 80 0.11 -40.72 49.23
N GLN A 81 -1.16 -41.10 49.15
CA GLN A 81 -1.94 -40.95 47.91
C GLN A 81 -2.63 -39.59 47.89
N LEU A 82 -2.86 -39.03 46.69
CA LEU A 82 -3.57 -37.75 46.54
C LEU A 82 -4.97 -37.77 47.18
N GLU A 83 -5.59 -38.96 47.26
CA GLU A 83 -6.89 -39.22 47.90
C GLU A 83 -6.87 -39.04 49.43
N ASP A 84 -5.68 -39.11 50.05
CA ASP A 84 -5.49 -39.00 51.50
C ASP A 84 -5.28 -37.55 51.96
N LEU A 85 -4.93 -36.64 51.05
CA LEU A 85 -4.67 -35.22 51.35
C LEU A 85 -5.90 -34.45 51.87
N PRO A 86 -7.14 -34.67 51.39
CA PRO A 86 -8.32 -34.02 51.96
C PRO A 86 -8.48 -34.26 53.47
N GLN A 87 -8.12 -35.45 53.95
CA GLN A 87 -8.18 -35.76 55.39
C GLN A 87 -7.14 -34.98 56.21
N HIS A 88 -6.04 -34.56 55.58
CA HIS A 88 -5.04 -33.70 56.22
C HIS A 88 -5.50 -32.25 56.24
N VAL A 89 -6.19 -31.79 55.19
CA VAL A 89 -6.82 -30.47 55.13
C VAL A 89 -7.89 -30.32 56.21
N GLU A 90 -8.75 -31.34 56.41
CA GLU A 90 -9.78 -31.35 57.45
C GLU A 90 -9.23 -31.30 58.89
N LYS A 91 -7.96 -31.70 59.07
CA LYS A 91 -7.27 -31.71 60.37
C LYS A 91 -6.47 -30.43 60.64
N LEU A 92 -6.43 -29.49 59.69
CA LEU A 92 -5.76 -28.20 59.89
C LEU A 92 -6.55 -27.32 60.87
N GLU A 93 -5.84 -26.43 61.56
CA GLU A 93 -6.47 -25.38 62.35
C GLU A 93 -7.16 -24.36 61.44
N ASP A 94 -8.36 -23.89 61.81
CA ASP A 94 -9.17 -22.95 61.03
C ASP A 94 -8.38 -21.69 60.62
N ALA A 95 -7.50 -21.20 61.48
CA ALA A 95 -6.66 -20.03 61.20
C ALA A 95 -5.67 -20.31 60.04
N VAL A 96 -5.02 -21.47 60.06
CA VAL A 96 -4.07 -21.89 59.02
C VAL A 96 -4.80 -22.22 57.72
N PHE A 97 -5.96 -22.90 57.80
CA PHE A 97 -6.79 -23.18 56.63
C PHE A 97 -7.21 -21.89 55.91
N ASN A 98 -7.71 -20.90 56.64
CA ASN A 98 -8.12 -19.62 56.06
C ASN A 98 -6.93 -18.87 55.44
N LEU A 99 -5.76 -18.92 56.07
CA LEU A 99 -4.52 -18.34 55.54
C LEU A 99 -4.12 -18.99 54.21
N LEU A 100 -4.05 -20.32 54.13
CA LEU A 100 -3.69 -21.03 52.90
C LEU A 100 -4.69 -20.77 51.76
N VAL A 101 -5.99 -20.67 52.08
CA VAL A 101 -7.02 -20.31 51.10
C VAL A 101 -6.84 -18.88 50.59
N GLU A 102 -6.48 -17.94 51.47
CA GLU A 102 -6.18 -16.56 51.09
C GLU A 102 -4.93 -16.47 50.22
N GLU A 103 -3.85 -17.15 50.60
CA GLU A 103 -2.60 -17.23 49.82
C GLU A 103 -2.83 -17.82 48.43
N TRP A 104 -3.60 -18.92 48.34
CA TRP A 104 -3.98 -19.50 47.06
C TRP A 104 -4.80 -18.54 46.19
N ARG A 105 -5.81 -17.89 46.77
CA ARG A 105 -6.65 -16.91 46.05
C ARG A 105 -5.84 -15.72 45.56
N SER A 106 -4.94 -15.21 46.40
CA SER A 106 -4.02 -14.12 46.08
C SER A 106 -3.07 -14.50 44.95
N LEU A 107 -2.41 -15.66 45.07
CA LEU A 107 -1.53 -16.21 44.04
C LEU A 107 -2.24 -16.33 42.68
N GLN A 108 -3.41 -16.95 42.66
CA GLN A 108 -4.18 -17.15 41.43
C GLN A 108 -4.69 -15.82 40.87
N GLY A 109 -5.25 -14.96 41.72
CA GLY A 109 -5.78 -13.65 41.34
C GLY A 109 -4.72 -12.76 40.72
N ASP A 110 -3.58 -12.61 41.39
CA ASP A 110 -2.47 -11.78 40.94
C ASP A 110 -1.86 -12.31 39.64
N PHE A 111 -1.69 -13.63 39.52
CA PHE A 111 -1.15 -14.27 38.33
C PHE A 111 -2.07 -14.10 37.12
N VAL A 112 -3.37 -14.39 37.26
CA VAL A 112 -4.36 -14.25 36.19
C VAL A 112 -4.51 -12.79 35.78
N HIS A 113 -4.60 -11.87 36.74
CA HIS A 113 -4.70 -10.44 36.47
C HIS A 113 -3.48 -9.92 35.70
N SER A 114 -2.28 -10.28 36.15
CA SER A 114 -1.03 -9.87 35.49
C SER A 114 -0.89 -10.47 34.09
N LEU A 115 -1.31 -11.71 33.88
CA LEU A 115 -1.35 -12.32 32.55
C LEU A 115 -2.33 -11.61 31.61
N GLN A 116 -3.51 -11.22 32.10
CA GLN A 116 -4.48 -10.46 31.31
C GLN A 116 -3.90 -9.11 30.88
N GLN A 117 -3.21 -8.41 31.78
CA GLN A 117 -2.51 -7.16 31.46
C GLN A 117 -1.41 -7.38 30.41
N LEU A 118 -0.55 -8.39 30.59
CA LEU A 118 0.51 -8.73 29.65
C LEU A 118 -0.03 -9.05 28.25
N PHE A 119 -1.07 -9.88 28.15
CA PHE A 119 -1.68 -10.20 26.85
C PHE A 119 -2.45 -9.02 26.25
N GLY A 120 -3.00 -8.12 27.07
CA GLY A 120 -3.57 -6.85 26.61
C GLY A 120 -2.49 -5.96 26.00
N TRP A 121 -1.37 -5.78 26.70
CA TRP A 121 -0.22 -5.03 26.22
C TRP A 121 0.36 -5.62 24.93
N HIS A 122 0.51 -6.95 24.86
CA HIS A 122 0.98 -7.64 23.67
C HIS A 122 0.05 -7.41 22.46
N ARG A 123 -1.27 -7.47 22.65
CA ARG A 123 -2.23 -7.19 21.58
C ARG A 123 -2.12 -5.75 21.06
N SER A 124 -1.95 -4.77 21.94
CA SER A 124 -1.73 -3.37 21.54
C SER A 124 -0.45 -3.25 20.71
N HIS A 125 0.65 -3.83 21.19
CA HIS A 125 1.93 -3.82 20.49
C HIS A 125 1.82 -4.41 19.08
N LEU A 126 1.09 -5.52 18.89
CA LEU A 126 0.89 -6.10 17.55
C LEU A 126 0.13 -5.17 16.60
N VAL A 127 -0.85 -4.41 17.11
CA VAL A 127 -1.60 -3.42 16.32
C VAL A 127 -0.71 -2.22 15.97
N ASP A 128 0.05 -1.72 16.93
CA ASP A 128 0.97 -0.60 16.78
C ASP A 128 2.12 -0.95 15.81
N PHE A 129 2.65 -2.17 15.90
CA PHE A 129 3.67 -2.68 14.99
C PHE A 129 3.17 -2.75 13.54
N ARG A 130 2.00 -3.34 13.32
CA ARG A 130 1.40 -3.46 11.98
C ARG A 130 1.06 -2.11 11.38
N SER A 131 0.46 -1.23 12.16
CA SER A 131 0.11 0.13 11.72
C SER A 131 1.36 0.97 11.45
N GLY A 132 2.42 0.80 12.25
CA GLY A 132 3.72 1.42 12.03
C GLY A 132 4.38 0.98 10.72
N LEU A 133 4.43 -0.32 10.43
CA LEU A 133 4.94 -0.84 9.15
C LEU A 133 4.15 -0.30 7.96
N TYR A 134 2.82 -0.27 8.06
CA TYR A 134 1.96 0.30 7.03
C TYR A 134 2.22 1.80 6.85
N GLY A 135 2.34 2.56 7.95
CA GLY A 135 2.66 3.98 7.93
C GLY A 135 4.01 4.28 7.28
N ILE A 136 5.03 3.46 7.53
CA ILE A 136 6.34 3.57 6.87
C ILE A 136 6.17 3.38 5.35
N LYS A 137 5.46 2.34 4.92
CA LYS A 137 5.19 2.07 3.49
C LYS A 137 4.45 3.24 2.84
N GLN A 138 3.40 3.76 3.47
CA GLN A 138 2.60 4.84 2.92
C GLN A 138 3.42 6.13 2.77
N ARG A 139 4.14 6.56 3.81
CA ARG A 139 5.01 7.74 3.75
C ARG A 139 6.08 7.62 2.67
N PHE A 140 6.64 6.42 2.49
CA PHE A 140 7.64 6.19 1.44
C PHE A 140 7.03 6.23 0.04
N VAL A 141 5.82 5.70 -0.16
CA VAL A 141 5.10 5.82 -1.43
C VAL A 141 4.79 7.28 -1.76
N GLU A 142 4.32 8.06 -0.78
CA GLU A 142 4.08 9.49 -0.92
C GLU A 142 5.38 10.23 -1.29
N PHE A 143 6.49 9.91 -0.62
CA PHE A 143 7.82 10.43 -0.97
C PHE A 143 8.21 10.09 -2.42
N LEU A 144 8.01 8.85 -2.86
CA LEU A 144 8.27 8.43 -4.24
C LEU A 144 7.33 9.08 -5.26
N GLN A 145 6.18 9.60 -4.85
CA GLN A 145 5.22 10.28 -5.73
C GLN A 145 5.42 11.79 -5.83
N ARG A 146 6.40 12.36 -5.11
CA ARG A 146 6.70 13.80 -5.14
C ARG A 146 6.88 14.36 -6.55
N THR A 147 6.45 15.61 -6.73
CA THR A 147 6.64 16.35 -7.98
C THR A 147 8.13 16.53 -8.28
N ASP A 148 8.46 16.59 -9.57
CA ASP A 148 9.83 16.70 -10.05
C ASP A 148 9.97 17.76 -11.14
N ASN A 149 11.22 18.05 -11.50
CA ASN A 149 11.54 19.05 -12.51
C ASN A 149 11.53 18.47 -13.94
N ARG A 150 11.25 17.17 -14.12
CA ARG A 150 11.33 16.53 -15.44
C ARG A 150 10.27 17.09 -16.38
N GLN A 151 9.06 17.35 -15.87
CA GLN A 151 7.99 17.92 -16.69
C GLN A 151 8.36 19.29 -17.26
N SER A 152 9.06 20.14 -16.49
CA SER A 152 9.44 21.47 -16.96
C SER A 152 10.47 21.40 -18.09
N LEU A 153 11.40 20.44 -18.04
CA LEU A 153 12.38 20.18 -19.10
C LEU A 153 11.68 19.80 -20.41
N VAL A 154 10.67 18.94 -20.33
CA VAL A 154 9.87 18.53 -21.50
C VAL A 154 9.04 19.69 -22.03
N ASP A 155 8.33 20.40 -21.16
CA ASP A 155 7.49 21.53 -21.57
C ASP A 155 8.34 22.63 -22.24
N ASN A 156 9.53 22.93 -21.71
CA ASN A 156 10.46 23.89 -22.31
C ASN A 156 10.99 23.44 -23.68
N PHE A 157 11.33 22.15 -23.81
CA PHE A 157 11.79 21.59 -25.08
C PHE A 157 10.69 21.63 -26.14
N VAL A 158 9.48 21.14 -25.82
CA VAL A 158 8.34 21.11 -26.74
C VAL A 158 7.96 22.52 -27.19
N GLN A 159 7.98 23.49 -26.28
CA GLN A 159 7.72 24.89 -26.61
C GLN A 159 8.76 25.43 -27.61
N ARG A 160 10.05 25.22 -27.37
CA ARG A 160 11.13 25.65 -28.27
C ARG A 160 11.08 24.94 -29.62
N PHE A 161 10.79 23.65 -29.62
CA PHE A 161 10.67 22.85 -30.83
C PHE A 161 9.51 23.32 -31.73
N ASN A 162 8.34 23.55 -31.15
CA ASN A 162 7.18 24.04 -31.88
C ASN A 162 7.39 25.48 -32.36
N ALA A 163 7.98 26.36 -31.53
CA ALA A 163 8.30 27.73 -31.93
C ALA A 163 9.29 27.77 -33.10
N PHE A 164 10.34 26.94 -33.07
CA PHE A 164 11.30 26.83 -34.18
C PHE A 164 10.64 26.33 -35.47
N THR A 165 9.72 25.35 -35.35
CA THR A 165 8.98 24.80 -36.50
C THR A 165 8.03 25.85 -37.12
N GLU A 166 7.50 26.76 -36.32
CA GLU A 166 6.66 27.87 -36.77
C GLU A 166 7.48 28.98 -37.44
N GLU A 167 8.63 29.34 -36.87
CA GLU A 167 9.48 30.41 -37.37
C GLU A 167 10.26 30.02 -38.64
N TYR A 168 10.69 28.75 -38.74
CA TYR A 168 11.51 28.26 -39.86
C TYR A 168 10.99 26.94 -40.48
N PRO A 169 9.84 26.95 -41.18
CA PRO A 169 9.26 25.72 -41.75
C PRO A 169 10.16 25.02 -42.78
N ASP A 170 10.87 25.77 -43.63
CA ASP A 170 11.69 25.20 -44.69
C ASP A 170 12.98 24.55 -44.18
N MET A 171 13.47 24.98 -43.02
CA MET A 171 14.66 24.40 -42.38
C MET A 171 14.39 22.99 -41.86
N ARG A 172 13.13 22.62 -41.58
CA ARG A 172 12.76 21.29 -41.06
C ARG A 172 13.02 20.16 -42.06
N LYS A 173 13.09 20.48 -43.36
CA LYS A 173 13.41 19.54 -44.46
C LYS A 173 14.90 19.24 -44.59
N GLN A 174 15.77 20.07 -44.01
CA GLN A 174 17.21 19.93 -44.17
C GLN A 174 17.77 18.87 -43.21
N ASP A 175 18.52 17.90 -43.74
CA ASP A 175 19.11 16.82 -42.95
C ASP A 175 20.06 17.32 -41.86
N ALA A 176 20.80 18.40 -42.13
CA ALA A 176 21.68 19.04 -41.15
C ALA A 176 20.90 19.55 -39.92
N THR A 177 19.72 20.14 -40.13
CA THR A 177 18.85 20.61 -39.05
C THR A 177 18.19 19.45 -38.32
N LYS A 178 17.79 18.37 -39.02
CA LYS A 178 17.28 17.15 -38.37
C LYS A 178 18.32 16.53 -37.44
N ASN A 179 19.59 16.44 -37.88
CA ASN A 179 20.68 15.93 -37.05
C ASN A 179 20.90 16.76 -35.78
N GLU A 180 20.78 18.08 -35.86
CA GLU A 180 20.89 18.97 -34.72
C GLU A 180 19.73 18.78 -33.72
N LEU A 181 18.49 18.64 -34.23
CA LEU A 181 17.32 18.35 -33.41
C LEU A 181 17.41 16.98 -32.74
N HIS A 182 17.97 15.96 -33.42
CA HIS A 182 18.27 14.66 -32.82
C HIS A 182 19.27 14.79 -31.68
N GLN A 183 20.34 15.55 -31.87
CA GLN A 183 21.33 15.81 -30.83
C GLN A 183 20.70 16.52 -29.62
N ARG A 184 19.86 17.54 -29.84
CA ARG A 184 19.10 18.20 -28.76
C ARG A 184 18.15 17.25 -28.04
N SER A 185 17.53 16.32 -28.76
CA SER A 185 16.68 15.28 -28.16
C SER A 185 17.48 14.31 -27.30
N ASP A 186 18.70 13.95 -27.71
CA ASP A 186 19.60 13.10 -26.93
C ASP A 186 20.14 13.85 -25.70
N GLU A 187 20.40 15.16 -25.81
CA GLU A 187 20.72 16.00 -24.65
C GLU A 187 19.56 16.08 -23.65
N LEU A 188 18.32 16.22 -24.13
CA LEU A 188 17.13 16.16 -23.27
C LEU A 188 17.05 14.81 -22.55
N HIS A 189 17.27 13.71 -23.27
CA HIS A 189 17.29 12.37 -22.70
C HIS A 189 18.30 12.24 -21.56
N GLU A 190 19.54 12.70 -21.75
CA GLU A 190 20.57 12.60 -20.73
C GLU A 190 20.26 13.49 -19.51
N ARG A 191 19.66 14.67 -19.72
CA ARG A 191 19.19 15.52 -18.62
C ARG A 191 18.08 14.83 -17.81
N LEU A 192 17.10 14.22 -18.48
CA LEU A 192 16.04 13.45 -17.83
C LEU A 192 16.61 12.24 -17.08
N ARG A 193 17.58 11.54 -17.67
CA ARG A 193 18.28 10.41 -17.05
C ARG A 193 18.95 10.82 -15.75
N LYS A 194 19.68 11.95 -15.74
CA LYS A 194 20.32 12.50 -14.54
C LYS A 194 19.33 12.85 -13.44
N GLU A 195 18.19 13.45 -13.78
CA GLU A 195 17.13 13.73 -12.79
C GLU A 195 16.57 12.44 -12.16
N VAL A 196 16.41 11.37 -12.95
CA VAL A 196 15.98 10.06 -12.44
C VAL A 196 17.05 9.43 -11.54
N GLU A 197 18.33 9.56 -11.88
CA GLU A 197 19.45 9.08 -11.05
C GLU A 197 19.55 9.86 -9.74
N ASN A 198 19.42 11.18 -9.77
CA ASN A 198 19.37 12.02 -8.57
C ASN A 198 18.22 11.58 -7.66
N ARG A 199 17.01 11.39 -8.20
CA ARG A 199 15.85 10.91 -7.45
C ARG A 199 16.09 9.53 -6.83
N GLN A 200 16.72 8.62 -7.58
CA GLN A 200 17.08 7.32 -7.04
C GLN A 200 18.04 7.45 -5.86
N SER A 201 19.07 8.29 -5.97
CA SER A 201 20.03 8.52 -4.89
C SER A 201 19.36 9.08 -3.64
N GLU A 202 18.47 10.06 -3.79
CA GLU A 202 17.70 10.62 -2.69
C GLU A 202 16.76 9.58 -2.04
N ALA A 203 16.14 8.72 -2.84
CA ALA A 203 15.27 7.66 -2.33
C ALA A 203 16.05 6.59 -1.56
N LEU A 204 17.28 6.28 -1.99
CA LEU A 204 18.19 5.40 -1.24
C LEU A 204 18.62 6.05 0.08
N VAL A 205 18.94 7.34 0.08
CA VAL A 205 19.26 8.09 1.32
C VAL A 205 18.08 8.09 2.29
N GLN A 206 16.85 8.30 1.81
CA GLN A 206 15.66 8.21 2.65
C GLN A 206 15.42 6.80 3.18
N LEU A 207 15.69 5.77 2.37
CA LEU A 207 15.58 4.39 2.80
C LEU A 207 16.59 4.07 3.92
N GLU A 208 17.83 4.54 3.81
CA GLU A 208 18.83 4.40 4.88
C GLU A 208 18.45 5.23 6.12
N ALA A 209 17.86 6.42 5.96
CA ALA A 209 17.32 7.19 7.08
C ALA A 209 16.17 6.47 7.81
N ILE A 210 15.29 5.78 7.07
CA ILE A 210 14.22 4.96 7.65
C ILE A 210 14.82 3.77 8.41
N LYS A 211 15.80 3.07 7.83
CA LYS A 211 16.50 1.97 8.51
C LYS A 211 17.21 2.46 9.79
N GLY A 212 17.84 3.64 9.74
CA GLY A 212 18.54 4.25 10.86
C GLY A 212 17.62 4.93 11.91
N SER A 213 16.29 4.90 11.73
CA SER A 213 15.35 5.57 12.64
C SER A 213 15.19 4.92 14.02
N ARG A 214 15.86 3.78 14.26
CA ARG A 214 15.75 2.94 15.46
C ARG A 214 14.34 2.45 15.78
N TRP A 215 13.42 2.53 14.82
CA TRP A 215 12.03 2.16 15.05
C TRP A 215 11.88 0.65 15.31
N VAL A 216 12.59 -0.20 14.56
CA VAL A 216 12.53 -1.67 14.70
C VAL A 216 13.14 -2.09 16.03
N GLU A 217 14.22 -1.45 16.43
CA GLU A 217 14.93 -1.64 17.70
C GLU A 217 13.99 -1.32 18.85
N SER A 218 13.29 -0.18 18.82
CA SER A 218 12.28 0.18 19.82
C SER A 218 11.15 -0.86 19.89
N GLN A 219 10.67 -1.39 18.75
CA GLN A 219 9.65 -2.44 18.75
C GLN A 219 10.16 -3.75 19.36
N THR A 220 11.46 -4.05 19.18
CA THR A 220 12.13 -5.22 19.73
C THR A 220 12.36 -5.07 21.24
N GLU A 221 12.71 -3.89 21.72
CA GLU A 221 12.83 -3.56 23.15
C GLU A 221 11.51 -3.74 23.89
N VAL A 222 10.39 -3.29 23.29
CA VAL A 222 9.06 -3.49 23.88
C VAL A 222 8.72 -4.98 24.00
N LEU A 223 9.03 -5.79 22.98
CA LEU A 223 8.88 -7.24 23.08
C LEU A 223 9.80 -7.84 24.13
N ALA A 224 11.05 -7.42 24.22
CA ALA A 224 11.99 -7.92 25.22
C ALA A 224 11.49 -7.63 26.64
N ALA A 225 10.93 -6.45 26.89
CA ALA A 225 10.29 -6.10 28.15
C ALA A 225 9.05 -6.97 28.45
N GLN A 226 8.22 -7.27 27.44
CA GLN A 226 7.09 -8.21 27.58
C GLN A 226 7.56 -9.63 27.95
N VAL A 227 8.64 -10.10 27.33
CA VAL A 227 9.25 -11.41 27.60
C VAL A 227 9.82 -11.47 29.02
N GLN A 228 10.54 -10.43 29.44
CA GLN A 228 11.06 -10.33 30.81
C GLN A 228 9.92 -10.33 31.82
N HIS A 229 8.82 -9.60 31.54
CA HIS A 229 7.65 -9.61 32.40
C HIS A 229 7.02 -11.01 32.49
N ALA A 230 6.86 -11.71 31.37
CA ALA A 230 6.32 -13.08 31.35
C ALA A 230 7.15 -14.05 32.21
N VAL A 231 8.48 -13.99 32.11
CA VAL A 231 9.37 -14.83 32.91
C VAL A 231 9.34 -14.45 34.38
N GLN A 232 9.30 -13.16 34.70
CA GLN A 232 9.19 -12.70 36.09
C GLN A 232 7.87 -13.13 36.75
N LEU A 233 6.76 -13.13 35.99
CA LEU A 233 5.47 -13.64 36.46
C LEU A 233 5.53 -15.14 36.75
N GLU A 234 6.15 -15.91 35.86
CA GLU A 234 6.32 -17.36 36.03
C GLU A 234 7.20 -17.69 37.25
N VAL A 235 8.28 -16.94 37.46
CA VAL A 235 9.16 -17.06 38.65
C VAL A 235 8.40 -16.74 39.93
N ARG A 236 7.60 -15.67 39.95
CA ARG A 236 6.77 -15.31 41.12
C ARG A 236 5.73 -16.38 41.41
N ARG A 237 5.04 -16.89 40.39
CA ARG A 237 4.04 -17.96 40.58
C ARG A 237 4.69 -19.21 41.15
N TYR A 238 5.81 -19.66 40.58
CA TYR A 238 6.54 -20.81 41.10
C TYR A 238 6.96 -20.61 42.56
N HIS A 239 7.51 -19.43 42.88
CA HIS A 239 7.93 -19.09 44.24
C HIS A 239 6.76 -19.14 45.24
N SER A 240 5.65 -18.47 44.94
CA SER A 240 4.45 -18.47 45.77
C SER A 240 3.81 -19.86 45.87
N ALA A 241 3.83 -20.65 44.79
CA ALA A 241 3.31 -22.01 44.81
C ALA A 241 4.12 -22.91 45.75
N CYS A 242 5.45 -22.79 45.75
CA CYS A 242 6.27 -23.55 46.66
C CYS A 242 6.12 -23.11 48.13
N GLN A 243 5.93 -21.81 48.39
CA GLN A 243 5.61 -21.31 49.73
C GLN A 243 4.30 -21.93 50.23
N LEU A 244 3.24 -21.88 49.42
CA LEU A 244 1.95 -22.49 49.74
C LEU A 244 2.06 -24.00 50.01
N LEU A 245 2.86 -24.71 49.22
CA LEU A 245 3.13 -26.13 49.46
C LEU A 245 3.84 -26.34 50.80
N GLU A 246 4.91 -25.60 51.08
CA GLU A 246 5.63 -25.70 52.36
C GLU A 246 4.72 -25.39 53.56
N ASP A 247 3.96 -24.31 53.51
CA ASP A 247 3.05 -23.91 54.60
C ASP A 247 1.97 -24.97 54.85
N PHE A 248 1.43 -25.60 53.80
CA PHE A 248 0.48 -26.69 53.92
C PHE A 248 1.09 -27.94 54.55
N TYR A 249 2.23 -28.42 54.03
CA TYR A 249 2.84 -29.68 54.47
C TYR A 249 3.47 -29.56 55.87
N TYR A 250 4.12 -28.44 56.21
CA TYR A 250 4.67 -28.21 57.56
C TYR A 250 3.56 -28.08 58.62
N SER A 251 2.45 -27.42 58.28
CA SER A 251 1.28 -27.35 59.16
C SER A 251 0.62 -28.73 59.34
N SER A 252 0.51 -29.51 58.27
CA SER A 252 -0.02 -30.88 58.31
C SER A 252 0.87 -31.85 59.11
N MET A 253 2.18 -31.60 59.15
CA MET A 253 3.14 -32.31 60.00
C MET A 253 3.23 -31.76 61.44
N GLN A 254 2.45 -30.74 61.79
CA GLN A 254 2.44 -30.08 63.11
C GLN A 254 3.80 -29.46 63.50
N LEU A 255 4.59 -29.06 62.50
CA LEU A 255 5.91 -28.43 62.69
C LEU A 255 5.83 -26.89 62.80
N GLY A 256 4.62 -26.33 62.74
CA GLY A 256 4.38 -24.89 62.67
C GLY A 256 4.60 -24.32 61.26
N LEU A 257 4.33 -23.03 61.07
CA LEU A 257 4.57 -22.36 59.79
C LEU A 257 6.09 -22.14 59.59
N PRO A 258 6.64 -22.55 58.43
CA PRO A 258 8.04 -22.30 58.09
C PRO A 258 8.31 -20.80 57.91
N GLU A 259 9.59 -20.41 57.95
CA GLU A 259 9.98 -19.04 57.65
C GLU A 259 9.62 -18.70 56.20
N ALA A 260 9.06 -17.52 55.99
CA ALA A 260 8.68 -17.06 54.65
C ALA A 260 9.89 -17.11 53.71
N ARG A 261 9.74 -17.77 52.56
CA ARG A 261 10.80 -17.87 51.55
C ARG A 261 11.25 -16.48 51.14
N GLU A 262 12.58 -16.31 51.06
CA GLU A 262 13.17 -15.07 50.56
C GLU A 262 12.63 -14.72 49.17
N ALA A 263 12.18 -13.48 49.00
CA ALA A 263 11.62 -13.01 47.73
C ALA A 263 12.54 -13.38 46.55
N PRO A 264 11.99 -13.88 45.43
CA PRO A 264 12.80 -14.32 44.31
C PRO A 264 13.58 -13.14 43.75
N PRO A 265 14.85 -13.34 43.35
CA PRO A 265 15.63 -12.27 42.74
C PRO A 265 14.92 -11.74 41.49
N ARG A 266 15.02 -10.43 41.26
CA ARG A 266 14.49 -9.81 40.06
C ARG A 266 15.26 -10.34 38.85
N VAL A 267 14.55 -10.95 37.91
CA VAL A 267 15.12 -11.41 36.64
C VAL A 267 15.19 -10.20 35.71
N ASP A 268 16.41 -9.75 35.40
CA ASP A 268 16.65 -8.59 34.57
C ASP A 268 17.88 -8.84 33.69
N ALA A 269 17.65 -9.16 32.43
CA ALA A 269 18.73 -9.39 31.46
C ALA A 269 19.39 -8.07 30.99
N PHE A 270 18.83 -6.91 31.36
CA PHE A 270 19.33 -5.59 30.97
C PHE A 270 20.07 -4.86 32.09
N ALA A 271 20.05 -5.38 33.32
CA ALA A 271 20.87 -4.86 34.40
C ALA A 271 22.38 -5.05 34.09
N GLU A 272 23.21 -4.09 34.49
CA GLU A 272 24.66 -4.29 34.46
C GLU A 272 25.05 -5.33 35.51
N ASP A 273 25.91 -6.30 35.15
CA ASP A 273 26.52 -7.20 36.13
C ASP A 273 27.23 -6.36 37.19
N GLU A 274 26.69 -6.34 38.40
CA GLU A 274 27.36 -5.72 39.54
C GLU A 274 28.70 -6.44 39.73
N PRO A 275 29.87 -5.77 39.59
CA PRO A 275 31.14 -6.43 39.77
C PRO A 275 31.20 -7.01 41.18
N PRO A 276 31.80 -8.19 41.37
CA PRO A 276 31.87 -8.83 42.68
C PRO A 276 32.42 -7.85 43.71
N PRO A 277 31.88 -7.80 44.95
CA PRO A 277 32.34 -6.84 45.94
C PRO A 277 33.83 -7.04 46.21
N GLU A 278 34.63 -6.04 45.82
CA GLU A 278 36.06 -6.02 46.11
C GLU A 278 36.25 -6.02 47.64
N ASP A 279 36.95 -7.03 48.13
CA ASP A 279 37.39 -7.13 49.53
C ASP A 279 38.10 -5.82 49.95
N PRO A 280 37.62 -5.11 51.00
CA PRO A 280 38.21 -3.85 51.42
C PRO A 280 39.46 -4.11 52.25
N LYS A 281 40.57 -4.51 51.62
CA LYS A 281 41.90 -4.53 52.23
C LYS A 281 43.06 -4.61 51.24
N ALA A 282 43.22 -3.56 50.42
CA ALA A 282 44.54 -3.20 49.91
C ALA A 282 44.71 -1.67 49.92
N LYS A 283 45.71 -1.21 50.67
CA LYS A 283 46.06 0.21 50.80
C LYS A 283 46.61 0.74 49.47
N LYS A 284 46.15 1.95 49.09
CA LYS A 284 46.73 2.79 48.04
C LYS A 284 48.26 2.91 48.20
N ALA A 285 49.01 2.54 47.17
CA ALA A 285 50.39 2.99 46.94
C ALA A 285 50.40 4.01 45.78
N PRO A 286 51.25 5.05 45.82
CA PRO A 286 51.29 6.10 44.80
C PRO A 286 51.96 5.62 43.50
N PRO A 287 51.69 6.27 42.34
CA PRO A 287 52.07 5.76 41.03
C PRO A 287 53.57 5.98 40.74
N PRO A 288 54.29 5.03 40.10
CA PRO A 288 55.61 5.31 39.55
C PRO A 288 55.52 5.94 38.15
N LYS A 289 56.43 6.89 37.89
CA LYS A 289 56.62 7.59 36.62
C LYS A 289 57.05 6.63 35.48
N PRO A 290 56.82 7.00 34.20
CA PRO A 290 56.85 6.06 33.08
C PRO A 290 58.28 5.71 32.67
N LYS A 291 58.54 4.42 32.44
CA LYS A 291 59.69 3.95 31.66
C LYS A 291 59.20 3.41 30.32
N LYS A 292 59.77 3.95 29.25
CA LYS A 292 59.67 3.51 27.85
C LYS A 292 60.02 2.02 27.72
N GLY A 293 59.22 1.29 26.94
CA GLY A 293 59.65 0.06 26.27
C GLY A 293 58.58 -1.03 26.17
N ALA A 294 58.00 -1.16 24.97
CA ALA A 294 57.45 -2.38 24.34
C ALA A 294 56.30 -3.16 25.02
N ALA A 295 55.11 -3.09 24.42
CA ALA A 295 54.45 -4.15 23.63
C ALA A 295 52.96 -3.80 23.49
N GLU A 296 52.46 -3.65 22.25
CA GLU A 296 51.04 -3.44 21.97
C GLU A 296 50.24 -4.71 22.30
N GLU A 297 49.39 -4.63 23.32
CA GLU A 297 48.18 -5.47 23.38
C GLU A 297 47.09 -4.82 22.50
N PRO A 298 46.25 -5.60 21.81
CA PRO A 298 45.20 -5.05 20.97
C PRO A 298 44.17 -4.33 21.85
N VAL A 299 44.09 -3.00 21.64
CA VAL A 299 43.05 -2.15 22.21
C VAL A 299 41.70 -2.63 21.67
N VAL A 300 40.89 -3.23 22.55
CA VAL A 300 39.48 -3.48 22.26
C VAL A 300 38.81 -2.09 22.19
N PRO A 301 38.21 -1.70 21.05
CA PRO A 301 37.56 -0.40 20.95
C PRO A 301 36.41 -0.34 21.96
N GLU A 302 36.36 0.75 22.72
CA GLU A 302 35.34 1.00 23.73
C GLU A 302 33.99 1.22 23.02
N VAL A 303 33.21 0.16 22.90
CA VAL A 303 31.89 0.16 22.24
C VAL A 303 30.91 1.04 23.04
N SER A 304 30.12 1.86 22.34
CA SER A 304 29.17 2.78 22.98
C SER A 304 28.10 2.02 23.79
N PRO A 305 27.47 2.66 24.80
CA PRO A 305 26.42 2.01 25.60
C PRO A 305 25.24 1.52 24.76
N GLU A 306 24.89 2.27 23.71
CA GLU A 306 23.79 1.95 22.80
C GLU A 306 24.10 0.74 21.90
N GLU A 307 25.34 0.63 21.42
CA GLU A 307 25.81 -0.53 20.64
C GLU A 307 25.94 -1.79 21.51
N LYS A 308 26.30 -1.64 22.79
CA LYS A 308 26.29 -2.76 23.75
C LYS A 308 24.86 -3.26 24.02
N ALA A 309 23.90 -2.35 24.12
CA ALA A 309 22.49 -2.70 24.31
C ALA A 309 21.91 -3.40 23.07
N SER A 310 22.19 -2.91 21.87
CA SER A 310 21.72 -3.54 20.62
C SER A 310 22.28 -4.95 20.44
N PHE A 311 23.56 -5.16 20.76
CA PHE A 311 24.21 -6.49 20.70
C PHE A 311 23.62 -7.47 21.72
N ARG A 312 23.11 -6.99 22.86
CA ARG A 312 22.39 -7.83 23.83
C ARG A 312 20.99 -8.21 23.33
N LEU A 313 20.32 -7.31 22.63
CA LEU A 313 18.99 -7.53 22.05
C LEU A 313 19.03 -8.52 20.90
N CYS A 314 19.87 -8.29 19.90
CA CYS A 314 19.92 -9.13 18.70
C CYS A 314 21.27 -9.06 17.98
N ASN A 315 21.74 -10.21 17.50
CA ASN A 315 22.91 -10.31 16.64
C ASN A 315 22.58 -11.02 15.32
N LEU A 316 23.11 -10.47 14.21
CA LEU A 316 23.23 -11.23 12.97
C LEU A 316 24.54 -12.02 12.99
N PRO A 317 24.56 -13.28 12.54
CA PRO A 317 25.80 -13.99 12.28
C PRO A 317 26.62 -13.25 11.22
N PRO A 318 27.96 -13.27 11.32
CA PRO A 318 28.84 -12.55 10.41
C PRO A 318 28.63 -12.98 8.95
N ALA A 319 28.65 -12.00 8.04
CA ALA A 319 28.34 -12.17 6.62
C ALA A 319 29.39 -13.00 5.83
N ASP A 320 30.51 -13.37 6.45
CA ASP A 320 31.69 -13.96 5.79
C ASP A 320 31.64 -15.49 5.63
N VAL A 321 30.49 -16.12 5.89
CA VAL A 321 30.29 -17.55 5.58
C VAL A 321 29.28 -17.67 4.44
N ALA A 322 29.79 -18.05 3.27
CA ALA A 322 28.99 -18.28 2.09
C ALA A 322 27.86 -19.29 2.40
N VAL A 323 26.62 -18.82 2.24
CA VAL A 323 25.39 -19.63 2.32
C VAL A 323 25.06 -20.13 3.74
N VAL A 324 24.83 -19.21 4.68
CA VAL A 324 23.96 -19.50 5.82
C VAL A 324 22.83 -18.48 5.81
N VAL A 325 21.59 -18.95 5.75
CA VAL A 325 20.40 -18.12 5.98
C VAL A 325 20.61 -17.41 7.31
N GLY A 326 20.73 -16.09 7.28
CA GLY A 326 21.00 -15.29 8.49
C GLY A 326 19.99 -15.63 9.58
N HIS A 327 20.45 -16.38 10.58
CA HIS A 327 19.66 -16.77 11.75
C HIS A 327 19.77 -15.67 12.79
N TRP A 328 18.65 -15.10 13.22
CA TRP A 328 18.68 -14.08 14.27
C TRP A 328 18.93 -14.75 15.61
N GLU A 329 20.01 -14.36 16.29
CA GLU A 329 20.24 -14.76 17.67
C GLU A 329 19.82 -13.64 18.62
N PHE A 330 19.16 -14.03 19.72
CA PHE A 330 18.69 -13.12 20.78
C PHE A 330 19.41 -13.47 22.11
N PRO A 331 20.61 -12.92 22.36
CA PRO A 331 21.42 -13.29 23.53
C PRO A 331 20.72 -13.04 24.87
N PHE A 332 20.03 -11.90 25.01
CA PHE A 332 19.29 -11.57 26.24
C PHE A 332 18.28 -12.66 26.64
N LEU A 333 17.72 -13.37 25.65
CA LEU A 333 16.78 -14.45 25.88
C LEU A 333 17.48 -15.57 26.67
N LYS A 334 18.65 -16.00 26.21
CA LYS A 334 19.45 -17.05 26.87
C LYS A 334 19.77 -16.65 28.32
N ASP A 335 20.23 -15.42 28.53
CA ASP A 335 20.59 -14.90 29.86
C ASP A 335 19.39 -14.86 30.81
N LEU A 336 18.25 -14.38 30.33
CA LEU A 336 17.00 -14.29 31.09
C LEU A 336 16.54 -15.68 31.59
N PHE A 337 16.57 -16.70 30.74
CA PHE A 337 16.17 -18.05 31.13
C PHE A 337 17.19 -18.75 32.03
N VAL A 338 18.49 -18.43 31.90
CA VAL A 338 19.53 -18.91 32.82
C VAL A 338 19.34 -18.30 34.21
N GLN A 339 19.11 -16.99 34.30
CA GLN A 339 18.81 -16.30 35.56
C GLN A 339 17.55 -16.89 36.23
N ALA A 340 16.47 -17.09 35.45
CA ALA A 340 15.23 -17.66 35.96
C ALA A 340 15.41 -19.09 36.50
N LYS A 341 16.19 -19.94 35.82
CA LYS A 341 16.50 -21.30 36.31
C LYS A 341 17.37 -21.27 37.58
N LYS A 342 18.35 -20.37 37.66
CA LYS A 342 19.22 -20.21 38.83
C LYS A 342 18.44 -19.77 40.07
N ALA A 343 17.41 -18.94 39.91
CA ALA A 343 16.56 -18.47 41.01
C ALA A 343 15.75 -19.59 41.68
N VAL A 344 15.60 -20.74 41.04
CA VAL A 344 14.63 -21.79 41.41
C VAL A 344 15.25 -23.00 42.13
N TRP A 345 16.54 -23.27 41.92
CA TRP A 345 17.20 -24.46 42.49
C TRP A 345 17.96 -24.17 43.78
N LYS A 346 17.23 -24.03 44.89
CA LYS A 346 17.83 -24.09 46.23
C LYS A 346 17.91 -25.55 46.69
N LEU A 347 19.10 -26.00 47.15
CA LEU A 347 19.29 -27.35 47.72
C LEU A 347 18.61 -27.51 49.08
N GLN A 348 18.31 -26.40 49.75
CA GLN A 348 17.74 -26.35 51.10
C GLN A 348 16.31 -26.92 51.14
N ASP A 349 15.56 -26.82 50.03
CA ASP A 349 14.20 -27.35 49.87
C ASP A 349 14.08 -28.89 50.07
N PHE A 350 15.20 -29.63 50.03
CA PHE A 350 15.21 -31.09 50.23
C PHE A 350 15.81 -31.52 51.56
N ALA A 351 16.24 -30.58 52.41
CA ALA A 351 16.77 -30.91 53.72
C ALA A 351 15.61 -31.23 54.68
N PRO A 352 15.67 -32.33 55.45
CA PRO A 352 14.63 -32.64 56.44
C PRO A 352 14.49 -31.51 57.46
N PRO A 353 13.27 -31.28 58.00
CA PRO A 353 13.06 -30.30 59.07
C PRO A 353 13.93 -30.66 60.27
N LYS A 354 14.56 -29.66 60.89
CA LYS A 354 15.26 -29.87 62.16
C LYS A 354 14.20 -30.06 63.25
N ILE A 355 13.90 -31.32 63.57
CA ILE A 355 12.98 -31.66 64.66
C ILE A 355 13.77 -31.50 65.96
N ASP A 356 13.57 -30.40 66.69
CA ASP A 356 14.06 -30.25 68.06
C ASP A 356 13.23 -31.17 68.97
N LEU A 357 13.70 -32.40 69.18
CA LEU A 357 13.12 -33.28 70.19
C LEU A 357 13.33 -32.67 71.59
N PRO A 358 12.33 -32.72 72.49
CA PRO A 358 12.50 -32.26 73.86
C PRO A 358 13.58 -33.10 74.54
N VAL A 359 14.68 -32.43 74.91
CA VAL A 359 15.77 -33.02 75.71
C VAL A 359 15.14 -33.57 76.99
N LYS A 360 15.27 -34.88 77.22
CA LYS A 360 15.01 -35.47 78.54
C LYS A 360 15.93 -34.81 79.55
N GLU A 361 15.34 -34.04 80.44
CA GLU A 361 16.01 -33.51 81.63
C GLU A 361 16.38 -34.67 82.55
N ASP A 362 17.66 -34.75 82.93
CA ASP A 362 18.14 -35.45 84.12
C ASP A 362 19.36 -34.70 84.69
N PRO A 363 19.64 -34.83 86.00
CA PRO A 363 19.62 -33.67 86.90
C PRO A 363 20.98 -33.02 87.18
N ALA A 364 20.87 -31.81 87.72
CA ALA A 364 21.94 -30.91 88.13
C ALA A 364 23.04 -31.52 89.00
N GLU A 365 24.29 -31.16 88.71
CA GLU A 365 25.32 -31.01 89.74
C GLU A 365 26.14 -29.72 89.51
N LYS A 366 26.16 -28.90 90.55
CA LYS A 366 26.79 -27.57 90.65
C LYS A 366 28.30 -27.72 90.80
N VAL A 367 29.10 -26.74 90.35
CA VAL A 367 30.07 -25.94 91.14
C VAL A 367 30.58 -24.75 90.30
N ASP A 368 30.38 -23.54 90.83
CA ASP A 368 30.83 -22.21 90.38
C ASP A 368 32.36 -21.94 90.64
N PRO A 369 32.91 -20.70 90.64
CA PRO A 369 33.26 -19.83 89.49
C PRO A 369 34.65 -19.14 89.62
N LYS A 370 35.31 -18.71 88.51
CA LYS A 370 36.09 -17.44 88.40
C LYS A 370 36.99 -17.38 87.15
N ALA A 371 36.82 -16.33 86.33
CA ALA A 371 37.78 -15.21 86.19
C ALA A 371 37.66 -14.49 84.82
N LYS A 372 37.48 -13.17 84.92
CA LYS A 372 37.50 -12.13 83.86
C LYS A 372 38.73 -12.17 82.95
N GLY A 373 38.58 -11.71 81.71
CA GLY A 373 39.69 -11.08 80.97
C GLY A 373 39.48 -10.88 79.47
N LYS A 374 39.27 -9.63 79.06
CA LYS A 374 39.16 -9.17 77.66
C LYS A 374 40.48 -9.27 76.87
N ALA A 375 40.31 -9.45 75.55
CA ALA A 375 41.05 -8.83 74.44
C ALA A 375 42.24 -9.57 73.77
N LYS A 376 42.05 -9.78 72.46
CA LYS A 376 42.97 -9.70 71.31
C LYS A 376 44.22 -10.60 71.29
N ALA A 377 44.21 -11.58 70.39
CA ALA A 377 45.09 -11.62 69.20
C ALA A 377 44.79 -12.84 68.31
N LYS A 378 44.57 -12.60 67.01
CA LYS A 378 44.72 -13.63 65.97
C LYS A 378 46.21 -13.95 65.82
N PRO A 379 46.54 -15.20 65.47
CA PRO A 379 47.28 -15.41 64.24
C PRO A 379 46.56 -16.39 63.30
N LYS A 380 46.44 -16.00 62.04
CA LYS A 380 46.13 -16.88 60.90
C LYS A 380 47.36 -17.75 60.63
N ALA A 381 47.19 -19.06 60.48
CA ALA A 381 47.90 -19.84 59.47
C ALA A 381 47.23 -21.20 59.23
N LYS A 382 46.88 -21.43 57.96
CA LYS A 382 46.91 -22.69 57.20
C LYS A 382 46.14 -23.91 57.71
N GLY A 383 45.03 -24.13 57.01
CA GLY A 383 44.58 -25.38 56.38
C GLY A 383 45.15 -26.71 56.86
N LYS A 384 44.22 -27.59 57.24
CA LYS A 384 44.26 -29.00 56.86
C LYS A 384 42.87 -29.59 57.02
N ASP A 385 42.41 -30.25 55.96
CA ASP A 385 41.36 -31.25 56.00
C ASP A 385 41.55 -32.16 57.21
N LYS A 386 40.48 -32.30 57.97
CA LYS A 386 40.22 -33.48 58.78
C LYS A 386 38.74 -33.79 58.63
N ASP A 387 38.49 -34.77 57.78
CA ASP A 387 37.38 -35.69 57.94
C ASP A 387 37.25 -36.04 59.42
N VAL A 388 36.21 -35.49 60.05
CA VAL A 388 35.63 -36.10 61.23
C VAL A 388 34.46 -36.89 60.70
N GLU A 389 34.72 -38.17 60.52
CA GLU A 389 33.73 -39.22 60.34
C GLU A 389 32.81 -39.20 61.57
N VAL A 390 31.74 -38.40 61.48
CA VAL A 390 30.63 -38.45 62.41
C VAL A 390 29.87 -39.72 62.04
N ALA A 391 29.96 -40.73 62.91
CA ALA A 391 29.15 -41.93 62.83
C ALA A 391 27.67 -41.54 62.56
N PRO A 392 27.01 -42.15 61.57
CA PRO A 392 25.65 -41.78 61.25
C PRO A 392 24.76 -42.14 62.44
N ALA A 393 24.17 -41.11 63.06
CA ALA A 393 23.01 -41.32 63.92
C ALA A 393 21.96 -42.12 63.11
N PRO A 394 21.24 -43.06 63.72
CA PRO A 394 20.25 -43.87 63.01
C PRO A 394 19.26 -42.95 62.32
N LEU A 395 19.22 -43.02 60.99
CA LEU A 395 18.28 -42.30 60.15
C LEU A 395 16.88 -42.76 60.54
N MET A 396 16.18 -41.96 61.36
CA MET A 396 14.73 -42.13 61.50
C MET A 396 14.12 -42.04 60.08
N PRO A 397 13.17 -42.92 59.72
CA PRO A 397 12.49 -42.84 58.43
C PRO A 397 11.87 -41.45 58.31
N LEU A 398 12.15 -40.77 57.19
CA LEU A 398 11.58 -39.45 56.91
C LEU A 398 10.03 -39.54 56.95
N PRO A 399 9.34 -38.54 57.52
CA PRO A 399 7.88 -38.55 57.54
C PRO A 399 7.29 -38.74 56.13
N PRO A 400 6.29 -39.63 55.93
CA PRO A 400 5.64 -39.84 54.63
C PRO A 400 5.18 -38.56 53.92
N LEU A 401 4.59 -37.63 54.68
CA LEU A 401 4.16 -36.31 54.19
C LEU A 401 5.33 -35.42 53.74
N PHE A 402 6.52 -35.61 54.31
CA PHE A 402 7.71 -34.88 53.88
C PHE A 402 8.23 -35.38 52.53
N VAL A 403 8.14 -36.69 52.28
CA VAL A 403 8.48 -37.24 50.96
C VAL A 403 7.48 -36.79 49.91
N ASP A 404 6.19 -36.69 50.26
CA ASP A 404 5.16 -36.14 49.37
C ASP A 404 5.38 -34.64 49.07
N LEU A 405 5.75 -33.83 50.07
CA LEU A 405 6.19 -32.43 49.86
C LEU A 405 7.35 -32.35 48.85
N GLN A 406 8.37 -33.20 48.99
CA GLN A 406 9.50 -33.23 48.06
C GLN A 406 9.06 -33.58 46.64
N GLN A 407 8.14 -34.55 46.49
CA GLN A 407 7.56 -34.91 45.19
C GLN A 407 6.74 -33.76 44.59
N ALA A 408 5.94 -33.06 45.41
CA ALA A 408 5.16 -31.90 44.99
C ALA A 408 6.06 -30.74 44.53
N ILE A 409 7.14 -30.44 45.25
CA ILE A 409 8.13 -29.43 44.85
C ILE A 409 8.81 -29.82 43.52
N VAL A 410 9.17 -31.10 43.35
CA VAL A 410 9.75 -31.59 42.08
C VAL A 410 8.75 -31.44 40.93
N HIS A 411 7.47 -31.74 41.16
CA HIS A 411 6.42 -31.57 40.16
C HIS A 411 6.22 -30.09 39.77
N GLU A 412 6.20 -29.18 40.75
CA GLU A 412 6.08 -27.74 40.47
C GLU A 412 7.33 -27.21 39.74
N ARG A 413 8.52 -27.75 40.02
CA ARG A 413 9.76 -27.46 39.26
C ARG A 413 9.66 -27.92 37.82
N ALA A 414 9.18 -29.14 37.58
CA ALA A 414 8.99 -29.65 36.22
C ALA A 414 7.99 -28.78 35.44
N THR A 415 6.89 -28.40 36.09
CA THR A 415 5.86 -27.51 35.53
C THR A 415 6.43 -26.13 35.20
N PHE A 416 7.23 -25.54 36.09
CA PHE A 416 7.91 -24.28 35.87
C PHE A 416 8.88 -24.33 34.68
N VAL A 417 9.73 -25.36 34.60
CA VAL A 417 10.68 -25.52 33.49
C VAL A 417 9.94 -25.69 32.17
N HIS A 418 8.87 -26.47 32.15
CA HIS A 418 8.02 -26.63 30.97
C HIS A 418 7.40 -25.29 30.55
N ARG A 419 6.79 -24.53 31.47
CA ARG A 419 6.21 -23.22 31.18
C ARG A 419 7.24 -22.20 30.72
N LEU A 420 8.44 -22.19 31.30
CA LEU A 420 9.54 -21.38 30.79
C LEU A 420 9.92 -21.75 29.36
N SER A 421 9.97 -23.04 29.01
CA SER A 421 10.24 -23.46 27.63
C SER A 421 9.16 -22.98 26.65
N MET A 422 7.90 -22.95 27.09
CA MET A 422 6.78 -22.42 26.31
C MET A 422 6.91 -20.91 26.11
N ILE A 423 7.30 -20.17 27.16
CA ILE A 423 7.57 -18.73 27.06
C ILE A 423 8.74 -18.51 26.10
N HIS A 424 9.83 -19.27 26.21
CA HIS A 424 10.98 -19.17 25.29
C HIS A 424 10.56 -19.33 23.83
N GLY A 425 9.86 -20.42 23.50
CA GLY A 425 9.39 -20.66 22.13
C GLY A 425 8.35 -19.65 21.64
N TRP A 426 7.57 -19.03 22.54
CA TRP A 426 6.71 -17.90 22.19
C TRP A 426 7.53 -16.64 21.89
N SER A 427 8.47 -16.28 22.76
CA SER A 427 9.34 -15.11 22.63
C SER A 427 10.15 -15.13 21.33
N GLU A 428 10.80 -16.26 21.06
CA GLU A 428 11.63 -16.44 19.88
C GLU A 428 10.82 -16.26 18.59
N ARG A 429 9.64 -16.90 18.50
CA ARG A 429 8.74 -16.73 17.35
C ARG A 429 8.32 -15.28 17.15
N ARG A 430 8.02 -14.55 18.22
CA ARG A 430 7.59 -13.13 18.13
C ARG A 430 8.71 -12.21 17.71
N LEU A 431 9.91 -12.40 18.25
CA LEU A 431 11.09 -11.63 17.86
C LEU A 431 11.46 -11.88 16.40
N LEU A 432 11.42 -13.15 15.96
CA LEU A 432 11.63 -13.52 14.55
C LEU A 432 10.57 -12.92 13.62
N GLU A 433 9.30 -12.89 14.03
CA GLU A 433 8.21 -12.27 13.25
C GLU A 433 8.45 -10.77 13.05
N VAL A 434 8.87 -10.04 14.10
CA VAL A 434 9.21 -8.60 13.99
C VAL A 434 10.41 -8.39 13.06
N ALA A 435 11.47 -9.18 13.22
CA ALA A 435 12.68 -9.06 12.42
C ALA A 435 12.41 -9.37 10.93
N SER A 436 11.71 -10.47 10.64
CA SER A 436 11.36 -10.87 9.27
C SER A 436 10.38 -9.91 8.60
N SER A 437 9.34 -9.44 9.32
CA SER A 437 8.36 -8.49 8.79
C SER A 437 8.99 -7.12 8.48
N SER A 438 9.91 -6.68 9.32
CA SER A 438 10.66 -5.42 9.12
C SER A 438 11.61 -5.55 7.93
N LYS A 439 12.38 -6.65 7.87
CA LYS A 439 13.28 -6.95 6.74
C LYS A 439 12.52 -6.99 5.41
N SER A 440 11.45 -7.77 5.31
CA SER A 440 10.61 -7.85 4.11
C SER A 440 10.05 -6.48 3.72
N THR A 441 9.66 -5.66 4.69
CA THR A 441 9.20 -4.30 4.42
C THR A 441 10.30 -3.45 3.79
N PHE A 442 11.52 -3.47 4.33
CA PHE A 442 12.64 -2.71 3.77
C PHE A 442 13.07 -3.21 2.38
N GLU A 443 13.05 -4.53 2.15
CA GLU A 443 13.26 -5.11 0.82
C GLU A 443 12.21 -4.60 -0.18
N HIS A 444 10.92 -4.58 0.20
CA HIS A 444 9.88 -4.01 -0.65
C HIS A 444 10.10 -2.51 -0.94
N LEU A 445 10.56 -1.71 0.03
CA LEU A 445 10.88 -0.31 -0.21
C LEU A 445 12.02 -0.18 -1.25
N GLN A 446 13.05 -1.01 -1.13
CA GLN A 446 14.17 -1.05 -2.08
C GLN A 446 13.71 -1.45 -3.49
N ASP A 447 12.84 -2.45 -3.59
CA ASP A 447 12.23 -2.87 -4.84
C ASP A 447 11.40 -1.75 -5.47
N TRP A 448 10.66 -0.97 -4.67
CA TRP A 448 9.90 0.17 -5.17
C TRP A 448 10.81 1.27 -5.72
N VAL A 449 11.97 1.52 -5.11
CA VAL A 449 12.97 2.46 -5.66
C VAL A 449 13.47 1.96 -7.01
N ALA A 450 13.86 0.69 -7.10
CA ALA A 450 14.37 0.09 -8.34
C ALA A 450 13.32 0.09 -9.46
N LEU A 451 12.08 -0.32 -9.14
CA LEU A 451 10.96 -0.33 -10.07
C LEU A 451 10.62 1.08 -10.54
N ARG A 452 10.62 2.07 -9.63
CA ARG A 452 10.32 3.46 -9.96
C ARG A 452 11.38 4.02 -10.91
N ARG A 453 12.67 3.82 -10.62
CA ARG A 453 13.78 4.22 -11.51
C ARG A 453 13.60 3.63 -12.90
N ARG A 454 13.34 2.33 -12.99
CA ARG A 454 13.17 1.64 -14.29
C ARG A 454 12.02 2.24 -15.09
N LYS A 455 10.84 2.38 -14.49
CA LYS A 455 9.68 2.99 -15.14
C LYS A 455 9.97 4.39 -15.65
N GLU A 456 10.67 5.19 -14.85
CA GLU A 456 11.02 6.56 -15.20
C GLU A 456 12.04 6.66 -16.34
N LEU A 457 13.00 5.75 -16.41
CA LEU A 457 13.92 5.63 -17.55
C LEU A 457 13.17 5.17 -18.81
N ASP A 458 12.33 4.14 -18.70
CA ASP A 458 11.52 3.65 -19.82
C ASP A 458 10.60 4.76 -20.38
N ALA A 459 9.99 5.56 -19.49
CA ALA A 459 9.17 6.71 -19.88
C ALA A 459 9.98 7.82 -20.55
N SER A 460 11.24 8.05 -20.13
CA SER A 460 12.12 9.05 -20.73
C SER A 460 12.60 8.61 -22.11
N ALA A 461 12.91 7.32 -22.29
CA ALA A 461 13.23 6.74 -23.60
C ALA A 461 12.03 6.83 -24.56
N GLY A 462 10.84 6.41 -24.10
CA GLY A 462 9.63 6.49 -24.91
C GLY A 462 9.24 7.92 -25.29
N LEU A 463 9.59 8.93 -24.48
CA LEU A 463 9.39 10.34 -24.82
C LEU A 463 10.30 10.75 -25.98
N VAL A 464 11.56 10.35 -25.94
CA VAL A 464 12.56 10.69 -26.96
C VAL A 464 12.19 10.04 -28.28
N ASP A 465 11.72 8.80 -28.26
CA ASP A 465 11.23 8.13 -29.48
C ASP A 465 10.10 8.91 -30.16
N ILE A 466 9.16 9.47 -29.37
CA ILE A 466 8.07 10.32 -29.87
C ILE A 466 8.61 11.62 -30.47
N ILE A 467 9.57 12.25 -29.80
CA ILE A 467 10.17 13.49 -30.30
C ILE A 467 10.89 13.21 -31.63
N LYS A 468 11.65 12.11 -31.72
CA LYS A 468 12.35 11.69 -32.94
C LYS A 468 11.37 11.40 -34.08
N GLU A 469 10.24 10.75 -33.80
CA GLU A 469 9.17 10.55 -34.78
C GLU A 469 8.65 11.87 -35.35
N HIS A 470 8.41 12.88 -34.50
CA HIS A 470 8.01 14.23 -34.96
C HIS A 470 9.13 15.00 -35.66
N ILE A 471 10.40 14.77 -35.32
CA ILE A 471 11.54 15.35 -36.05
C ILE A 471 11.52 14.85 -37.49
N GLU A 472 11.33 13.54 -37.69
CA GLU A 472 11.32 12.88 -39.00
C GLU A 472 10.07 13.20 -39.82
N SER A 473 8.88 13.24 -39.19
CA SER A 473 7.63 13.53 -39.88
C SER A 473 7.44 15.02 -40.22
N GLU A 474 8.36 15.87 -39.75
CA GLU A 474 8.31 17.34 -39.92
C GLU A 474 7.08 18.00 -39.28
N ASP A 475 6.34 17.26 -38.45
CA ASP A 475 5.13 17.74 -37.80
C ASP A 475 5.42 18.47 -36.48
N PHE A 476 4.46 19.30 -36.09
CA PHE A 476 4.37 19.85 -34.73
C PHE A 476 4.00 18.77 -33.72
N ILE A 477 4.49 18.93 -32.49
CA ILE A 477 3.98 18.19 -31.33
C ILE A 477 2.65 18.83 -30.91
N LYS A 478 1.54 18.22 -31.30
CA LYS A 478 0.18 18.77 -31.09
C LYS A 478 -0.41 18.44 -29.71
N THR A 479 -0.01 17.31 -29.13
CA THR A 479 -0.58 16.80 -27.87
C THR A 479 0.37 17.06 -26.71
N LYS A 480 -0.16 17.44 -25.55
CA LYS A 480 0.66 17.58 -24.34
C LYS A 480 1.20 16.21 -23.89
N LEU A 481 2.51 16.14 -23.62
CA LEU A 481 3.23 14.96 -23.14
C LEU A 481 3.52 15.14 -21.65
N ASN A 482 2.97 14.28 -20.79
CA ASN A 482 3.07 14.40 -19.34
C ASN A 482 3.69 13.17 -18.68
N PHE A 483 4.56 13.39 -17.72
CA PHE A 483 4.96 12.37 -16.75
C PHE A 483 3.95 12.31 -15.60
N GLN A 484 3.35 11.16 -15.36
CA GLN A 484 2.51 10.90 -14.19
C GLN A 484 2.85 9.53 -13.60
N ASN A 485 3.13 9.47 -12.30
CA ASN A 485 3.46 8.22 -11.60
C ASN A 485 4.59 7.40 -12.25
N GLY A 486 5.55 8.06 -12.89
CA GLY A 486 6.65 7.42 -13.63
C GLY A 486 6.26 6.87 -15.00
N HIS A 487 5.06 7.19 -15.50
CA HIS A 487 4.58 6.84 -16.83
C HIS A 487 4.49 8.07 -17.74
N LEU A 488 4.74 7.86 -19.03
CA LEU A 488 4.53 8.88 -20.05
C LEU A 488 3.09 8.80 -20.58
N HIS A 489 2.38 9.92 -20.55
CA HIS A 489 1.01 10.04 -21.07
C HIS A 489 0.93 11.07 -22.19
N ARG A 490 0.32 10.66 -23.32
CA ARG A 490 -0.13 11.59 -24.35
C ARG A 490 -1.53 12.08 -23.99
N ARG A 491 -1.74 13.39 -23.89
CA ARG A 491 -3.05 14.00 -23.58
C ARG A 491 -3.63 14.61 -24.86
N PRO A 492 -4.36 13.84 -25.69
CA PRO A 492 -4.87 14.33 -26.98
C PRO A 492 -5.88 15.47 -26.84
N ASN A 493 -6.61 15.51 -25.72
CA ASN A 493 -7.61 16.55 -25.44
C ASN A 493 -6.98 17.87 -24.95
N VAL A 494 -5.67 17.90 -24.68
CA VAL A 494 -4.93 19.11 -24.36
C VAL A 494 -4.10 19.47 -25.58
N LEU A 495 -4.72 20.25 -26.46
CA LEU A 495 -4.11 20.68 -27.70
C LEU A 495 -3.14 21.84 -27.43
N LEU A 496 -1.90 21.65 -27.85
CA LEU A 496 -0.88 22.71 -27.86
C LEU A 496 -1.09 23.68 -29.03
N ARG A 497 -1.93 23.30 -30.01
CA ARG A 497 -2.31 24.12 -31.17
C ARG A 497 -3.76 23.85 -31.56
N ALA A 498 -4.51 24.92 -31.86
CA ALA A 498 -5.87 24.78 -32.38
C ALA A 498 -5.88 24.06 -33.74
N PRO A 499 -6.86 23.18 -34.02
CA PRO A 499 -7.04 22.61 -35.34
C PRO A 499 -7.27 23.73 -36.36
N ILE A 500 -6.69 23.62 -37.54
CA ILE A 500 -7.00 24.52 -38.65
C ILE A 500 -8.50 24.33 -38.95
N PRO A 501 -9.33 25.39 -38.92
CA PRO A 501 -10.76 25.26 -39.21
C PRO A 501 -10.98 24.63 -40.58
N GLU A 502 -11.92 23.68 -40.69
CA GLU A 502 -12.33 23.15 -41.98
C GLU A 502 -12.85 24.31 -42.85
N ALA A 503 -12.31 24.42 -44.06
CA ALA A 503 -12.78 25.43 -45.00
C ALA A 503 -14.23 25.13 -45.36
N ILE A 504 -15.15 26.00 -44.94
CA ILE A 504 -16.57 25.90 -45.29
C ILE A 504 -16.65 25.98 -46.83
N PRO A 505 -17.14 24.92 -47.52
CA PRO A 505 -17.29 24.99 -48.96
C PRO A 505 -18.35 26.06 -49.30
N PRO A 506 -18.12 26.90 -50.31
CA PRO A 506 -19.07 27.95 -50.67
C PRO A 506 -20.42 27.32 -51.11
N PRO A 507 -21.58 27.92 -50.77
CA PRO A 507 -22.88 27.44 -51.23
C PRO A 507 -22.98 27.56 -52.76
N VAL A 508 -23.62 26.57 -53.39
CA VAL A 508 -23.59 26.42 -54.84
C VAL A 508 -25.01 26.36 -55.41
N GLU A 509 -25.35 27.27 -56.31
CA GLU A 509 -26.61 27.24 -57.06
C GLU A 509 -26.53 26.22 -58.22
N GLY A 510 -27.58 25.42 -58.41
CA GLY A 510 -27.71 24.53 -59.56
C GLY A 510 -28.44 25.21 -60.72
N ILE A 511 -27.81 25.27 -61.92
CA ILE A 511 -28.47 25.82 -63.11
C ILE A 511 -29.50 24.81 -63.63
N SER A 512 -30.79 25.10 -63.41
CA SER A 512 -31.87 24.37 -64.07
C SER A 512 -32.47 25.19 -65.23
N PRO A 513 -32.91 24.56 -66.33
CA PRO A 513 -33.39 25.28 -67.52
C PRO A 513 -34.74 25.99 -67.34
N PHE A 514 -35.43 25.75 -66.23
CA PHE A 514 -36.77 26.27 -65.92
C PHE A 514 -36.82 27.23 -64.72
N ARG A 515 -35.79 27.23 -63.84
CA ARG A 515 -35.68 28.13 -62.69
C ARG A 515 -34.82 29.33 -63.01
N TRP A 516 -35.17 30.48 -62.45
CA TRP A 516 -34.35 31.68 -62.50
C TRP A 516 -33.16 31.57 -61.53
N THR A 517 -31.96 31.93 -61.99
CA THR A 517 -30.77 32.04 -61.11
C THR A 517 -30.76 33.39 -60.39
N ILE A 518 -29.97 33.55 -59.32
CA ILE A 518 -29.90 34.83 -58.60
C ILE A 518 -29.49 35.99 -59.54
N ASP A 519 -28.47 35.80 -60.37
CA ASP A 519 -28.05 36.80 -61.37
C ASP A 519 -29.18 37.22 -62.34
N GLN A 520 -30.07 36.29 -62.70
CA GLN A 520 -31.18 36.58 -63.62
C GLN A 520 -32.31 37.34 -62.91
N LEU A 521 -32.57 37.01 -61.65
CA LEU A 521 -33.55 37.71 -60.82
C LEU A 521 -33.08 39.12 -60.48
N ASP A 522 -31.80 39.31 -60.18
CA ASP A 522 -31.20 40.63 -59.94
C ASP A 522 -31.30 41.52 -61.18
N GLY A 523 -31.01 40.95 -62.36
CA GLY A 523 -31.22 41.68 -63.61
C GLY A 523 -32.68 42.05 -63.84
N LEU A 524 -33.62 41.13 -63.55
CA LEU A 524 -35.05 41.40 -63.69
C LEU A 524 -35.52 42.48 -62.71
N LEU A 525 -35.03 42.44 -61.46
CA LEU A 525 -35.27 43.46 -60.44
C LEU A 525 -34.77 44.83 -60.90
N GLU A 526 -33.57 44.90 -61.46
CA GLU A 526 -33.01 46.14 -61.95
C GLU A 526 -33.87 46.73 -63.07
N VAL A 527 -34.30 45.91 -64.04
CA VAL A 527 -35.13 46.38 -65.17
C VAL A 527 -36.52 46.81 -64.70
N MET A 528 -37.21 45.99 -63.92
CA MET A 528 -38.56 46.30 -63.43
C MET A 528 -38.54 47.43 -62.40
N GLY A 529 -37.54 47.45 -61.53
CA GLY A 529 -37.34 48.49 -60.52
C GLY A 529 -37.02 49.85 -61.15
N ASN A 530 -36.15 49.91 -62.15
CA ASN A 530 -35.89 51.13 -62.91
C ASN A 530 -37.15 51.63 -63.64
N ALA A 531 -37.96 50.73 -64.20
CA ALA A 531 -39.22 51.08 -64.85
C ALA A 531 -40.25 51.64 -63.87
N ALA A 532 -40.35 51.09 -62.65
CA ALA A 532 -41.21 51.64 -61.60
C ALA A 532 -40.70 52.98 -61.06
N ALA A 533 -39.40 53.10 -60.80
CA ALA A 533 -38.79 54.33 -60.31
C ALA A 533 -38.97 55.50 -61.30
N ALA A 534 -38.95 55.23 -62.61
CA ALA A 534 -39.22 56.21 -63.65
C ALA A 534 -40.66 56.75 -63.63
N LEU A 535 -41.62 55.96 -63.12
CA LEU A 535 -43.03 56.37 -62.99
C LEU A 535 -43.30 57.07 -61.66
N SER A 536 -42.69 56.61 -60.57
CA SER A 536 -42.76 57.27 -59.27
C SER A 536 -41.59 56.80 -58.37
N PRO A 537 -40.82 57.72 -57.76
CA PRO A 537 -39.64 57.39 -56.95
C PRO A 537 -39.90 56.56 -55.67
N SER A 538 -41.16 56.26 -55.35
CA SER A 538 -41.56 55.61 -54.08
C SER A 538 -42.60 54.51 -54.25
N ARG A 539 -42.89 54.07 -55.49
CA ARG A 539 -43.89 53.02 -55.75
C ARG A 539 -43.24 51.70 -56.16
N ARG A 540 -43.64 50.63 -55.45
CA ARG A 540 -43.39 49.22 -55.81
C ARG A 540 -44.31 48.70 -56.93
N MET A 541 -45.25 49.54 -57.35
CA MET A 541 -46.31 49.20 -58.30
C MET A 541 -45.89 49.55 -59.73
N LEU A 542 -46.01 48.58 -60.64
CA LEU A 542 -45.76 48.74 -62.07
C LEU A 542 -47.04 48.49 -62.87
N PRO A 543 -47.43 49.35 -63.82
CA PRO A 543 -48.60 49.09 -64.64
C PRO A 543 -48.49 47.77 -65.39
N THR A 544 -49.58 46.99 -65.44
CA THR A 544 -49.60 45.62 -65.98
C THR A 544 -49.09 45.54 -67.41
N HIS A 545 -49.43 46.52 -68.25
CA HIS A 545 -48.95 46.58 -69.63
C HIS A 545 -47.43 46.82 -69.73
N VAL A 546 -46.84 47.58 -68.80
CA VAL A 546 -45.39 47.81 -68.73
C VAL A 546 -44.69 46.54 -68.27
N ALA A 547 -45.17 45.89 -67.20
CA ALA A 547 -44.65 44.61 -66.74
C ALA A 547 -44.67 43.54 -67.85
N LEU A 548 -45.79 43.45 -68.57
CA LEU A 548 -45.95 42.55 -69.71
C LEU A 548 -45.00 42.87 -70.86
N SER A 549 -44.80 44.15 -71.18
CA SER A 549 -43.88 44.57 -72.24
C SER A 549 -42.42 44.24 -71.92
N ILE A 550 -42.00 44.42 -70.65
CA ILE A 550 -40.66 44.06 -70.17
C ILE A 550 -40.46 42.54 -70.30
N LEU A 551 -41.40 41.73 -69.81
CA LEU A 551 -41.30 40.27 -69.91
C LEU A 551 -41.29 39.80 -71.37
N GLN A 552 -42.09 40.42 -72.24
CA GLN A 552 -42.09 40.11 -73.66
C GLN A 552 -40.74 40.46 -74.32
N GLN A 553 -40.15 41.60 -73.99
CA GLN A 553 -38.82 41.98 -74.48
C GLN A 553 -37.75 40.98 -74.00
N LEU A 554 -37.76 40.64 -72.71
CA LEU A 554 -36.78 39.71 -72.12
C LEU A 554 -36.91 38.27 -72.65
N THR A 555 -38.12 37.82 -72.96
CA THR A 555 -38.37 36.47 -73.51
C THR A 555 -38.13 36.38 -75.02
N SER A 556 -38.26 37.49 -75.74
CA SER A 556 -38.05 37.58 -77.20
C SER A 556 -36.61 37.94 -77.62
N ALA A 557 -35.76 38.38 -76.68
CA ALA A 557 -34.40 38.82 -76.95
C ALA A 557 -33.51 37.68 -77.48
N THR A 558 -33.15 37.73 -78.76
CA THR A 558 -32.11 36.89 -79.38
C THR A 558 -30.72 37.41 -79.04
N GLU A 559 -29.76 36.51 -78.82
CA GLU A 559 -28.38 36.74 -78.34
C GLU A 559 -27.57 37.79 -79.15
N SER A 560 -27.87 39.07 -78.96
CA SER A 560 -27.18 40.20 -79.58
C SER A 560 -26.72 41.19 -78.51
N ASP A 561 -25.50 41.69 -78.73
CA ASP A 561 -24.65 42.44 -77.82
C ASP A 561 -25.32 43.62 -77.10
N ARG A 562 -25.54 43.43 -75.79
CA ARG A 562 -25.47 44.39 -74.65
C ARG A 562 -26.17 43.75 -73.47
N LYS A 563 -25.46 42.90 -72.71
CA LYS A 563 -25.91 42.14 -71.51
C LYS A 563 -27.44 42.23 -71.23
N PRO A 564 -28.31 41.63 -72.06
CA PRO A 564 -29.71 41.56 -71.68
C PRO A 564 -29.82 40.57 -70.52
N VAL A 565 -30.69 40.86 -69.55
CA VAL A 565 -31.05 39.94 -68.48
C VAL A 565 -31.46 38.61 -69.12
N LYS A 566 -30.73 37.54 -68.82
CA LYS A 566 -30.98 36.23 -69.43
C LYS A 566 -32.17 35.58 -68.73
N VAL A 567 -33.23 35.27 -69.46
CA VAL A 567 -34.33 34.45 -68.91
C VAL A 567 -33.98 32.95 -69.00
N PRO A 568 -34.55 32.10 -68.13
CA PRO A 568 -34.41 30.64 -68.24
C PRO A 568 -34.85 30.12 -69.62
N ALA A 569 -34.26 29.01 -70.06
CA ALA A 569 -34.47 28.48 -71.42
C ALA A 569 -35.95 28.23 -71.74
N VAL A 570 -36.73 27.72 -70.78
CA VAL A 570 -38.16 27.44 -70.96
C VAL A 570 -38.97 28.72 -71.18
N TRP A 571 -38.56 29.84 -70.57
CA TRP A 571 -39.27 31.12 -70.66
C TRP A 571 -39.15 31.78 -72.05
N ARG A 572 -38.10 31.47 -72.83
CA ARG A 572 -37.91 31.98 -74.20
C ARG A 572 -38.98 31.48 -75.18
N SER A 573 -39.58 30.33 -74.88
CA SER A 573 -40.65 29.72 -75.69
C SER A 573 -42.07 30.13 -75.23
N CYS A 574 -42.17 31.00 -74.23
CA CYS A 574 -43.45 31.40 -73.65
C CYS A 574 -44.15 32.44 -74.52
N GLY A 575 -45.30 32.08 -75.11
CA GLY A 575 -46.10 33.01 -75.90
C GLY A 575 -46.74 34.12 -75.06
N ILE A 576 -47.00 35.28 -75.68
CA ILE A 576 -47.53 36.49 -75.04
C ILE A 576 -48.82 36.25 -74.23
N ASN A 577 -49.67 35.30 -74.66
CA ASN A 577 -50.91 34.95 -73.97
C ASN A 577 -50.64 34.34 -72.58
N LYS A 578 -49.59 33.51 -72.45
CA LYS A 578 -49.20 32.89 -71.18
C LYS A 578 -48.56 33.92 -70.25
N LEU A 579 -47.74 34.82 -70.78
CA LEU A 579 -47.17 35.94 -70.01
C LEU A 579 -48.28 36.88 -69.52
N ARG A 580 -49.29 37.15 -70.36
CA ARG A 580 -50.47 37.93 -69.95
C ARG A 580 -51.23 37.25 -68.82
N SER A 581 -51.50 35.96 -68.94
CA SER A 581 -52.15 35.19 -67.87
C SER A 581 -51.33 35.23 -66.57
N LEU A 582 -50.00 35.07 -66.65
CA LEU A 582 -49.12 35.14 -65.49
C LEU A 582 -49.21 36.51 -64.80
N VAL A 583 -49.03 37.61 -65.55
CA VAL A 583 -49.03 38.96 -64.97
C VAL A 583 -50.41 39.31 -64.41
N SER A 584 -51.50 38.86 -65.03
CA SER A 584 -52.86 39.08 -64.52
C SER A 584 -53.15 38.39 -63.17
N LEU A 585 -52.38 37.37 -62.78
CA LEU A 585 -52.55 36.72 -61.47
C LEU A 585 -52.13 37.62 -60.30
N PHE A 586 -51.33 38.65 -60.56
CA PHE A 586 -50.83 39.59 -59.56
C PHE A 586 -51.60 40.92 -59.57
N GLU A 587 -52.74 40.98 -60.27
CA GLU A 587 -53.67 42.10 -60.19
C GLU A 587 -54.66 41.89 -59.02
N HIS A 588 -54.33 42.44 -57.85
CA HIS A 588 -55.19 42.32 -56.67
C HIS A 588 -56.32 43.37 -56.65
N PRO A 589 -57.55 43.03 -56.23
CA PRO A 589 -58.63 44.00 -56.00
C PRO A 589 -58.35 44.91 -54.78
N PRO A 590 -58.71 46.21 -54.80
CA PRO A 590 -59.42 46.94 -55.86
C PRO A 590 -58.48 47.36 -57.00
N SER A 591 -58.79 46.90 -58.23
CA SER A 591 -57.90 46.94 -59.39
C SER A 591 -57.51 48.35 -59.83
N THR A 592 -56.20 48.63 -59.92
CA THR A 592 -55.65 49.84 -60.56
C THR A 592 -54.83 49.53 -61.82
N GLY A 593 -54.87 48.29 -62.31
CA GLY A 593 -54.12 47.85 -63.51
C GLY A 593 -52.61 47.89 -63.30
N SER A 594 -52.16 47.56 -62.09
CA SER A 594 -50.75 47.58 -61.67
C SER A 594 -50.43 46.32 -60.86
N VAL A 595 -49.16 45.89 -60.93
CA VAL A 595 -48.59 44.71 -60.29
C VAL A 595 -47.52 45.14 -59.30
N ASP A 596 -47.49 44.54 -58.11
CA ASP A 596 -46.39 44.70 -57.15
C ASP A 596 -45.17 43.92 -57.66
N ILE A 597 -44.07 44.64 -57.93
CA ILE A 597 -42.83 44.07 -58.46
C ILE A 597 -42.22 43.08 -57.47
N VAL A 598 -42.29 43.35 -56.16
CA VAL A 598 -41.68 42.51 -55.12
C VAL A 598 -42.42 41.19 -55.03
N GLU A 599 -43.75 41.22 -55.00
CA GLU A 599 -44.58 40.02 -54.97
C GLU A 599 -44.35 39.15 -56.21
N PHE A 600 -44.28 39.79 -57.38
CA PHE A 600 -44.01 39.11 -58.65
C PHE A 600 -42.63 38.45 -58.68
N LEU A 601 -41.58 39.16 -58.23
CA LEU A 601 -40.20 38.64 -58.22
C LEU A 601 -40.01 37.53 -57.19
N LEU A 602 -40.61 37.65 -56.01
CA LEU A 602 -40.61 36.58 -55.00
C LEU A 602 -41.30 35.33 -55.55
N HIS A 603 -42.44 35.50 -56.23
CA HIS A 603 -43.13 34.37 -56.83
C HIS A 603 -42.27 33.69 -57.89
N ILE A 604 -41.61 34.45 -58.77
CA ILE A 604 -40.72 33.90 -59.80
C ILE A 604 -39.49 33.22 -59.18
N GLY A 605 -38.89 33.79 -58.14
CA GLY A 605 -37.72 33.23 -57.46
C GLY A 605 -38.02 31.92 -56.72
N LEU A 606 -39.24 31.77 -56.19
CA LEU A 606 -39.73 30.55 -55.52
C LEU A 606 -40.39 29.56 -56.49
N LEU A 607 -40.67 29.97 -57.72
CA LEU A 607 -41.25 29.10 -58.74
C LEU A 607 -40.28 27.96 -59.06
N HIS A 608 -40.77 26.72 -58.95
CA HIS A 608 -39.97 25.50 -59.08
C HIS A 608 -38.93 25.24 -57.98
N SER A 609 -38.93 26.00 -56.88
CA SER A 609 -38.22 25.60 -55.67
C SER A 609 -38.93 24.40 -55.01
N PRO A 610 -38.21 23.36 -54.58
CA PRO A 610 -38.78 22.27 -53.78
C PRO A 610 -39.33 22.74 -52.43
N LEU A 611 -38.88 23.89 -51.91
CA LEU A 611 -39.38 24.48 -50.65
C LEU A 611 -40.65 25.31 -50.87
N GLY A 612 -40.80 25.91 -52.05
CA GLY A 612 -41.97 26.69 -52.43
C GLY A 612 -42.21 27.92 -51.55
N TRP A 613 -43.47 28.39 -51.51
CA TRP A 613 -43.87 29.47 -50.61
C TRP A 613 -43.91 28.99 -49.16
N PRO A 614 -43.39 29.77 -48.19
CA PRO A 614 -43.42 29.42 -46.78
C PRO A 614 -44.87 29.20 -46.31
N SER A 615 -45.08 28.14 -45.54
CA SER A 615 -46.38 27.86 -44.95
C SER A 615 -46.80 28.94 -43.93
N ILE A 616 -48.10 29.06 -43.68
CA ILE A 616 -48.64 29.97 -42.65
C ILE A 616 -47.96 29.74 -41.28
N ASN A 617 -47.67 28.48 -40.94
CA ASN A 617 -46.96 28.14 -39.70
C ASN A 617 -45.52 28.67 -39.69
N ALA A 618 -44.80 28.59 -40.81
CA ALA A 618 -43.45 29.16 -40.92
C ALA A 618 -43.48 30.69 -40.77
N LEU A 619 -44.48 31.35 -41.37
CA LEU A 619 -44.67 32.80 -41.21
C LEU A 619 -45.00 33.21 -39.77
N LEU A 620 -45.78 32.39 -39.05
CA LEU A 620 -46.08 32.62 -37.63
C LEU A 620 -44.83 32.45 -36.74
N GLU A 621 -43.96 31.49 -37.03
CA GLU A 621 -42.69 31.32 -36.31
C GLU A 621 -41.73 32.48 -36.57
N VAL A 622 -41.63 32.94 -37.82
CA VAL A 622 -40.86 34.14 -38.17
C VAL A 622 -41.40 35.37 -37.46
N ARG A 623 -42.73 35.53 -37.40
CA ARG A 623 -43.37 36.61 -36.65
C ARG A 623 -43.01 36.57 -35.16
N LYS A 624 -43.12 35.40 -34.51
CA LYS A 624 -42.72 35.24 -33.09
C LYS A 624 -41.25 35.63 -32.88
N ALA A 625 -40.37 35.19 -33.77
CA ALA A 625 -38.94 35.48 -33.69
C ALA A 625 -38.64 36.98 -33.84
N LEU A 626 -39.36 37.68 -34.73
CA LEU A 626 -39.21 39.12 -34.95
C LEU A 626 -39.86 39.95 -33.83
N GLU A 627 -41.03 39.53 -33.32
CA GLU A 627 -41.68 40.19 -32.17
C GLU A 627 -40.81 40.14 -30.91
N ALA A 628 -40.07 39.05 -30.69
CA ALA A 628 -39.12 38.95 -29.58
C ALA A 628 -37.94 39.92 -29.70
N GLN A 629 -37.66 40.41 -30.91
CA GLN A 629 -36.59 41.37 -31.20
C GLN A 629 -37.09 42.83 -31.22
N ALA A 630 -38.37 43.07 -30.92
CA ALA A 630 -38.95 44.40 -30.93
C ALA A 630 -38.30 45.32 -29.86
N PRO A 631 -37.91 46.56 -30.23
CA PRO A 631 -37.41 47.55 -29.28
C PRO A 631 -38.45 47.89 -28.19
N ARG A 632 -37.98 48.22 -26.99
CA ARG A 632 -38.86 48.56 -25.85
C ARG A 632 -39.78 49.74 -26.21
N GLY A 633 -41.09 49.51 -26.17
CA GLY A 633 -42.12 50.53 -26.45
C GLY A 633 -42.78 50.46 -27.83
N CYS A 634 -42.33 49.55 -28.71
CA CYS A 634 -42.96 49.31 -30.02
C CYS A 634 -43.89 48.07 -29.97
N ALA A 635 -45.00 48.09 -30.71
CA ALA A 635 -45.90 46.94 -30.89
C ALA A 635 -45.85 46.48 -32.34
N TRP A 636 -46.15 45.20 -32.62
CA TRP A 636 -46.21 44.70 -34.01
C TRP A 636 -47.34 45.40 -34.78
N PRO A 637 -47.13 45.90 -36.02
CA PRO A 637 -45.93 45.79 -36.87
C PRO A 637 -45.00 47.03 -36.86
N ASP A 638 -45.11 47.91 -35.85
CA ASP A 638 -44.52 49.26 -35.83
C ASP A 638 -43.04 49.28 -35.40
N PHE A 639 -42.18 48.48 -36.03
CA PHE A 639 -40.72 48.59 -35.89
C PHE A 639 -39.99 48.15 -37.17
N TYR A 640 -38.79 48.70 -37.37
CA TYR A 640 -37.97 48.40 -38.53
C TYR A 640 -37.19 47.08 -38.33
N VAL A 641 -37.37 46.13 -39.25
CA VAL A 641 -36.59 44.89 -39.31
C VAL A 641 -35.42 45.13 -40.26
N THR A 642 -34.18 44.92 -39.81
CA THR A 642 -33.01 45.02 -40.69
C THR A 642 -32.83 43.77 -41.54
N ALA A 643 -32.08 43.88 -42.64
CA ALA A 643 -31.76 42.74 -43.49
C ALA A 643 -31.05 41.61 -42.70
N ASP A 644 -30.17 41.97 -41.75
CA ASP A 644 -29.47 41.01 -40.91
C ASP A 644 -30.40 40.29 -39.92
N GLN A 645 -31.38 41.00 -39.37
CA GLN A 645 -32.39 40.40 -38.48
C GLN A 645 -33.27 39.42 -39.26
N LEU A 646 -33.65 39.76 -40.49
CA LEU A 646 -34.42 38.86 -41.34
C LEU A 646 -33.60 37.64 -41.81
N ALA A 647 -32.30 37.82 -42.07
CA ALA A 647 -31.39 36.74 -42.44
C ALA A 647 -31.17 35.70 -41.31
N GLN A 648 -31.34 36.11 -40.05
CA GLN A 648 -31.30 35.21 -38.90
C GLN A 648 -32.59 34.40 -38.72
N THR A 649 -33.65 34.71 -39.48
CA THR A 649 -34.92 33.97 -39.40
C THR A 649 -34.90 32.71 -40.26
N THR A 650 -35.77 31.75 -39.91
CA THR A 650 -35.90 30.46 -40.61
C THR A 650 -36.80 30.53 -41.86
N LEU A 651 -37.15 31.74 -42.34
CA LEU A 651 -38.15 31.96 -43.39
C LEU A 651 -37.94 31.13 -44.66
N PHE A 652 -36.68 30.92 -45.05
CA PHE A 652 -36.27 30.11 -46.21
C PHE A 652 -35.18 29.08 -45.85
N ALA A 653 -35.14 28.63 -44.60
CA ALA A 653 -34.19 27.60 -44.18
C ALA A 653 -34.51 26.25 -44.84
N ASP A 654 -33.48 25.48 -45.21
CA ASP A 654 -33.61 24.12 -45.77
C ASP A 654 -33.13 23.06 -44.75
N PRO A 655 -33.90 22.79 -43.67
CA PRO A 655 -33.49 21.81 -42.67
C PRO A 655 -33.44 20.38 -43.22
N THR A 656 -34.12 20.13 -44.35
CA THR A 656 -34.24 18.83 -45.00
C THR A 656 -33.22 18.58 -46.12
N GLY A 657 -32.42 19.60 -46.49
CA GLY A 657 -31.44 19.52 -47.59
C GLY A 657 -32.06 19.30 -48.97
N LEU A 658 -33.33 19.68 -49.17
CA LEU A 658 -34.05 19.47 -50.43
C LEU A 658 -33.52 20.35 -51.55
N GLU A 659 -33.19 21.62 -51.29
CA GLU A 659 -32.54 22.52 -52.24
C GLU A 659 -31.11 22.07 -52.54
N GLU A 660 -30.37 21.61 -51.53
CA GLU A 660 -29.01 21.08 -51.74
C GLU A 660 -29.02 19.82 -52.61
N SER A 661 -29.99 18.92 -52.38
CA SER A 661 -30.18 17.72 -53.20
C SER A 661 -30.63 18.04 -54.63
N PHE A 662 -31.42 19.11 -54.80
CA PHE A 662 -31.84 19.61 -56.10
C PHE A 662 -30.67 20.24 -56.85
N ALA A 663 -29.89 21.10 -56.19
CA ALA A 663 -28.71 21.74 -56.76
C ALA A 663 -27.67 20.72 -57.26
N LYS A 664 -27.45 19.62 -56.51
CA LYS A 664 -26.57 18.52 -56.91
C LYS A 664 -27.01 17.78 -58.19
N LYS A 665 -28.31 17.80 -58.53
CA LYS A 665 -28.83 17.18 -59.77
C LYS A 665 -28.56 18.02 -61.02
N PHE A 666 -28.21 19.29 -60.85
CA PHE A 666 -27.96 20.25 -61.92
C PHE A 666 -26.51 20.77 -61.85
N LYS A 667 -26.00 21.41 -62.91
CA LYS A 667 -24.60 21.84 -62.92
C LYS A 667 -24.40 23.01 -61.93
N PRO A 668 -23.47 22.91 -60.97
CA PRO A 668 -23.16 23.98 -60.03
C PRO A 668 -22.47 25.18 -60.70
N VAL A 669 -22.85 26.42 -60.33
CA VAL A 669 -22.05 27.63 -60.58
C VAL A 669 -21.54 28.18 -59.26
N THR A 670 -20.24 28.47 -59.23
CA THR A 670 -19.53 29.07 -58.09
C THR A 670 -19.65 30.59 -58.08
N TRP A 671 -19.79 31.18 -56.88
CA TRP A 671 -19.95 32.61 -56.53
C TRP A 671 -21.36 33.15 -56.84
N LEU A 672 -22.12 33.83 -55.97
CA LEU A 672 -21.86 34.83 -54.92
C LEU A 672 -23.00 34.77 -53.86
N HIS A 673 -22.94 35.63 -52.84
CA HIS A 673 -23.82 35.76 -51.67
C HIS A 673 -25.33 35.46 -51.80
N PHE A 674 -25.88 34.85 -50.74
CA PHE A 674 -27.31 34.67 -50.41
C PHE A 674 -28.11 35.99 -50.57
N ARG A 675 -28.99 36.10 -51.59
CA ARG A 675 -29.78 37.32 -51.84
C ARG A 675 -31.20 37.13 -52.38
N LEU A 676 -31.95 36.15 -51.85
CA LEU A 676 -33.43 36.25 -51.88
C LEU A 676 -33.95 37.41 -51.01
N PHE A 677 -33.14 37.93 -50.09
CA PHE A 677 -33.49 39.02 -49.17
C PHE A 677 -33.58 40.40 -49.84
N SER A 678 -32.92 40.64 -50.98
CA SER A 678 -32.91 41.96 -51.63
C SER A 678 -34.27 42.35 -52.22
N PHE A 679 -35.16 41.39 -52.51
CA PHE A 679 -36.51 41.67 -52.99
C PHE A 679 -37.43 42.24 -51.91
N LEU A 680 -37.24 41.86 -50.63
CA LEU A 680 -38.14 42.26 -49.54
C LEU A 680 -37.88 43.70 -49.04
N PHE A 681 -36.74 44.29 -49.39
CA PHE A 681 -36.28 45.60 -48.91
C PHE A 681 -36.35 46.73 -49.96
N TRP A 682 -36.81 46.42 -51.17
CA TRP A 682 -37.25 47.39 -52.18
C TRP A 682 -38.74 47.69 -51.94
#